data_AF-A0A9W9LXJ0-F1
#
_entry.id   AF-A0A9W9LXJ0-F1
#
_cell.length_a   1.000
_cell.length_b   1.000
_cell.length_c   1.000
_cell.angle_alpha   90.00
_cell.angle_beta   90.00
_cell.angle_gamma   90.00
#
_symmetry.space_group_name_H-M   'P 1'
#
loop_
_entity.id
_entity.type
_entity.pdbx_description
1 polymer ?
#
loop_
_entity_poly.entity_id
_entity_poly.type
_entity_poly.pdbx_seq_one_letter_code
_entity_poly.pdbx_strand_id
1 'polypeptide(L)'
;MDGNASEHRHRTVGRPSLDQPPTDPIDDPTPNHQAPATSPQSFTPRSLLVGLIIGALITFSNTYFGLQTGWISTMAMPSALIGFSVFKVLSKYLSFPFTPVENVLIQTVAGAVGTMPLGCGFVGVIPALEFLLKPGEDGPEGDGGEGEGGPLKLGFWKLVIWSLGVCLFGVVFAVPLRKEVIVREKLRFPSGTASALMLKVLHGSGSNEKVIAPDSSRAGILSIEVEAASQSREDTGLLKDGDAEDQASKEQDWRSKMRILVGSFTVSGVYTLFSYFVPLVHAIPLFGAGMAKNWLWTLNPSPAYIGQGIIMGPSTCMHMLFGAVLGWGVLSPLAKTRGWAPGPVNNWDNGSKAWIVWISLAIMLADSLVSLGWLLLKPIVKHSPRWITSFRSTRAGQWIALRLQSSQHSYISYSALESETDPLSHDNDDAHHTLITTSEEEEEDAPPSQLISTRTVVILLPLTLLLNVACMHLVFGEIISPFLSTLATLLAVLLSIMGVRALGETDLNPVSGISKLTQLLFSLATPASHFSRRTALVTNLLAGAVSESGALQAGDMMQDLKTGHLLGASPKAQFYGQIIGSLVGAVLSTAVYKLYVNVYEVPGEMFQTPTAYVWIFTARLVTGQGLPKMAGQVSCIAGIVWAFLTILRIAAASPSFARNGKPPVWRAWIPGGIAVAVGIFNEPSFTLARAIGGIIAWWWARKHSESKADKQVANGNATNMGSSIETELQDGQISSTTAEQASEKADAASSTVVVLASGLILGEGIMSIVNLLLASGRVPHL
;
A
#
# COMPACT_ATOMS: atom_id res chain seq x y z
N MET A 1 49.83 -16.93 -78.39
CA MET A 1 48.59 -17.72 -78.39
C MET A 1 48.02 -17.61 -77.00
N ASP A 2 46.96 -16.79 -76.90
CA ASP A 2 45.74 -16.92 -76.09
C ASP A 2 45.85 -17.71 -74.77
N GLY A 3 45.39 -17.24 -73.61
CA GLY A 3 44.55 -16.10 -73.25
C GLY A 3 43.94 -16.39 -71.86
N ASN A 4 43.57 -15.33 -71.12
CA ASN A 4 42.62 -15.29 -69.98
C ASN A 4 42.85 -16.22 -68.76
N ALA A 5 42.51 -15.90 -67.52
CA ALA A 5 42.00 -14.71 -66.84
C ALA A 5 42.02 -14.98 -65.31
N SER A 6 42.06 -13.87 -64.55
CA SER A 6 41.41 -13.62 -63.23
C SER A 6 41.81 -14.47 -62.01
N GLU A 7 42.53 -13.89 -61.04
CA GLU A 7 42.07 -13.18 -59.81
C GLU A 7 42.07 -14.09 -58.56
N HIS A 8 43.03 -13.90 -57.64
CA HIS A 8 42.91 -13.19 -56.34
C HIS A 8 42.00 -13.90 -55.31
N ARG A 9 42.32 -14.09 -54.03
CA ARG A 9 43.51 -13.93 -53.16
C ARG A 9 43.07 -14.55 -51.81
N HIS A 10 43.82 -15.49 -51.23
CA HIS A 10 43.68 -15.87 -49.81
C HIS A 10 45.10 -15.92 -49.23
N ARG A 11 45.38 -15.17 -48.16
CA ARG A 11 46.56 -15.45 -47.32
C ARG A 11 46.35 -15.01 -45.87
N THR A 12 46.34 -16.02 -45.03
CA THR A 12 46.40 -16.00 -43.58
C THR A 12 47.84 -16.24 -43.12
N VAL A 13 48.17 -15.64 -41.97
CA VAL A 13 49.11 -16.11 -40.92
C VAL A 13 50.62 -15.87 -41.13
N GLY A 14 51.24 -15.29 -40.09
CA GLY A 14 52.65 -15.45 -39.77
C GLY A 14 53.22 -14.35 -38.86
N ARG A 15 53.34 -14.61 -37.55
CA ARG A 15 54.05 -13.79 -36.54
C ARG A 15 55.52 -13.51 -36.93
N PRO A 16 56.13 -12.45 -36.36
CA PRO A 16 57.50 -12.58 -35.88
C PRO A 16 57.71 -12.14 -34.43
N SER A 17 58.81 -12.65 -33.90
CA SER A 17 59.32 -12.73 -32.54
C SER A 17 60.03 -11.47 -32.03
N LEU A 18 60.07 -11.42 -30.70
CA LEU A 18 60.85 -10.59 -29.78
C LEU A 18 62.28 -10.26 -30.22
N ASP A 19 62.66 -8.98 -30.13
CA ASP A 19 63.80 -8.48 -29.34
C ASP A 19 64.04 -6.98 -29.60
N GLN A 20 63.54 -6.11 -28.71
CA GLN A 20 64.03 -4.75 -28.47
C GLN A 20 63.30 -4.14 -27.25
N PRO A 21 63.99 -3.62 -26.23
CA PRO A 21 63.34 -2.96 -25.10
C PRO A 21 63.23 -1.44 -25.35
N PRO A 22 62.08 -0.82 -25.10
CA PRO A 22 62.01 0.63 -24.92
C PRO A 22 61.78 0.99 -23.44
N THR A 23 62.78 1.68 -22.90
CA THR A 23 62.80 2.67 -21.81
C THR A 23 61.46 3.03 -21.12
N ASP A 24 61.44 2.84 -19.79
CA ASP A 24 60.42 3.34 -18.86
C ASP A 24 60.41 4.87 -18.73
N PRO A 25 59.24 5.52 -18.58
CA PRO A 25 59.11 6.79 -17.88
C PRO A 25 58.78 6.57 -16.40
N ILE A 26 59.61 7.19 -15.57
CA ILE A 26 59.57 7.37 -14.10
C ILE A 26 58.15 7.38 -13.50
N ASP A 27 57.84 6.38 -12.67
CA ASP A 27 56.71 6.38 -11.74
C ASP A 27 57.02 7.29 -10.54
N ASP A 28 56.13 8.24 -10.28
CA ASP A 28 56.08 9.08 -9.07
C ASP A 28 55.17 8.39 -8.03
N PRO A 29 55.65 7.95 -6.85
CA PRO A 29 54.83 7.23 -5.89
C PRO A 29 54.16 8.22 -4.95
N THR A 30 53.00 8.75 -5.34
CA THR A 30 52.03 9.26 -4.35
C THR A 30 50.97 8.19 -4.11
N PRO A 31 50.89 7.57 -2.91
CA PRO A 31 49.86 6.60 -2.61
C PRO A 31 48.56 7.35 -2.38
N ASN A 32 47.81 7.58 -3.45
CA ASN A 32 46.43 7.99 -3.37
C ASN A 32 45.63 6.76 -2.89
N HIS A 33 45.52 6.60 -1.57
CA HIS A 33 44.55 5.69 -0.95
C HIS A 33 43.14 6.21 -1.22
N GLN A 34 42.69 6.12 -2.48
CA GLN A 34 41.27 6.11 -2.79
C GLN A 34 40.75 4.78 -2.26
N ALA A 35 40.05 4.83 -1.13
CA ALA A 35 39.20 3.72 -0.70
C ALA A 35 38.32 3.34 -1.90
N PRO A 36 38.21 2.05 -2.27
CA PRO A 36 37.38 1.66 -3.40
C PRO A 36 35.96 2.14 -3.10
N ALA A 37 35.40 2.94 -3.99
CA ALA A 37 33.98 3.29 -3.99
C ALA A 37 33.19 2.01 -4.27
N THR A 38 32.99 1.20 -3.23
CA THR A 38 32.17 -0.01 -3.29
C THR A 38 30.76 0.44 -3.62
N SER A 39 30.23 0.03 -4.76
CA SER A 39 28.80 0.19 -5.05
C SER A 39 28.01 -0.35 -3.84
N PRO A 40 27.08 0.42 -3.27
CA PRO A 40 26.34 -0.01 -2.09
C PRO A 40 25.61 -1.31 -2.44
N GLN A 41 26.06 -2.43 -1.86
CA GLN A 41 25.43 -3.73 -2.08
C GLN A 41 23.98 -3.63 -1.60
N SER A 42 23.04 -3.63 -2.54
CA SER A 42 21.63 -3.43 -2.19
C SER A 42 21.00 -4.65 -1.53
N PHE A 43 21.60 -5.83 -1.72
CA PHE A 43 21.17 -7.08 -1.10
C PHE A 43 22.25 -7.57 -0.13
N THR A 44 22.01 -7.45 1.18
CA THR A 44 22.97 -7.91 2.20
C THR A 44 22.37 -8.95 3.14
N PRO A 45 23.09 -10.04 3.47
CA PRO A 45 22.60 -11.07 4.38
C PRO A 45 22.25 -10.54 5.77
N ARG A 46 22.99 -9.53 6.25
CA ARG A 46 22.74 -8.90 7.55
C ARG A 46 21.38 -8.19 7.59
N SER A 47 21.05 -7.43 6.54
CA SER A 47 19.76 -6.76 6.43
C SER A 47 18.62 -7.74 6.22
N LEU A 48 18.84 -8.80 5.44
CA LEU A 48 17.86 -9.88 5.30
C LEU A 48 17.54 -10.52 6.66
N LEU A 49 18.56 -10.89 7.44
CA LEU A 49 18.37 -11.53 8.76
C LEU A 49 17.62 -10.61 9.73
N VAL A 50 18.03 -9.34 9.84
CA VAL A 50 17.35 -8.36 10.70
C VAL A 50 15.91 -8.11 10.23
N GLY A 51 15.69 -8.01 8.92
CA GLY A 51 14.36 -7.88 8.33
C GLY A 51 13.45 -9.07 8.67
N LEU A 52 13.96 -10.31 8.59
CA LEU A 52 13.20 -11.51 8.96
C LEU A 52 12.84 -11.52 10.46
N ILE A 53 13.76 -11.11 11.34
CA ILE A 53 13.51 -11.04 12.80
C ILE A 53 12.45 -9.99 13.13
N ILE A 54 12.59 -8.77 12.59
CA ILE A 54 11.61 -7.69 12.79
C ILE A 54 10.25 -8.12 12.22
N GLY A 55 10.26 -8.68 11.01
CA GLY A 55 9.08 -9.21 10.35
C GLY A 55 8.36 -10.26 11.20
N ALA A 56 9.11 -11.18 11.83
CA ALA A 56 8.53 -12.19 12.71
C ALA A 56 7.78 -11.58 13.91
N LEU A 57 8.35 -10.55 14.55
CA LEU A 57 7.69 -9.82 15.64
C LEU A 57 6.39 -9.14 15.17
N ILE A 58 6.43 -8.55 13.97
CA ILE A 58 5.25 -7.93 13.35
C ILE A 58 4.20 -9.00 13.03
N THR A 59 4.58 -10.21 12.57
CA THR A 59 3.64 -11.31 12.31
C THR A 59 2.84 -11.68 13.56
N PHE A 60 3.47 -11.78 14.73
CA PHE A 60 2.78 -12.03 16.00
C PHE A 60 1.79 -10.91 16.32
N SER A 61 2.25 -9.66 16.23
CA SER A 61 1.43 -8.48 16.47
C SER A 61 0.22 -8.42 15.54
N ASN A 62 0.42 -8.60 14.23
CA ASN A 62 -0.65 -8.53 13.23
C ASN A 62 -1.62 -9.71 13.31
N THR A 63 -1.14 -10.90 13.70
CA THR A 63 -2.04 -12.04 13.95
C THR A 63 -2.93 -11.75 15.16
N TYR A 64 -2.36 -11.21 16.25
CA TYR A 64 -3.11 -10.82 17.45
C TYR A 64 -4.20 -9.79 17.13
N PHE A 65 -3.83 -8.64 16.57
CA PHE A 65 -4.78 -7.57 16.26
C PHE A 65 -5.77 -7.94 15.16
N GLY A 66 -5.34 -8.76 14.21
CA GLY A 66 -6.19 -9.29 13.15
C GLY A 66 -7.30 -10.17 13.70
N LEU A 67 -6.98 -11.18 14.51
CA LEU A 67 -7.98 -12.06 15.12
C LEU A 67 -8.91 -11.31 16.09
N GLN A 68 -8.38 -10.31 16.80
CA GLN A 68 -9.15 -9.56 17.80
C GLN A 68 -10.08 -8.53 17.18
N THR A 69 -9.60 -7.73 16.23
CA THR A 69 -10.30 -6.54 15.74
C THR A 69 -10.44 -6.45 14.23
N GLY A 70 -9.87 -7.41 13.49
CA GLY A 70 -9.92 -7.44 12.03
C GLY A 70 -8.99 -6.45 11.33
N TRP A 71 -8.02 -5.86 12.05
CA TRP A 71 -7.12 -4.83 11.52
C TRP A 71 -5.65 -5.26 11.61
N ILE A 72 -4.85 -4.90 10.60
CA ILE A 72 -3.39 -5.11 10.57
C ILE A 72 -2.67 -3.85 10.10
N SER A 73 -1.36 -3.76 10.39
CA SER A 73 -0.49 -2.68 9.89
C SER A 73 0.68 -3.23 9.09
N THR A 74 1.04 -2.55 8.00
CA THR A 74 2.24 -2.89 7.21
C THR A 74 3.55 -2.55 7.94
N MET A 75 3.51 -1.64 8.93
CA MET A 75 4.65 -1.24 9.78
C MET A 75 5.97 -0.97 9.03
N ALA A 76 5.90 -0.41 7.82
CA ALA A 76 7.09 -0.13 6.99
C ALA A 76 8.05 0.88 7.67
N MET A 77 7.57 2.09 7.99
CA MET A 77 8.37 3.13 8.66
C MET A 77 8.98 2.65 10.00
N PRO A 78 8.23 1.99 10.90
CA PRO A 78 8.80 1.44 12.14
C PRO A 78 9.88 0.39 11.90
N SER A 79 9.69 -0.49 10.91
CA SER A 79 10.68 -1.51 10.57
C SER A 79 12.01 -0.90 10.16
N ALA A 80 11.97 0.16 9.33
CA ALA A 80 13.14 0.93 8.95
C ALA A 80 13.82 1.63 10.16
N LEU A 81 13.04 2.17 11.10
CA LEU A 81 13.60 2.80 12.30
C LEU A 81 14.26 1.78 13.24
N ILE A 82 13.62 0.64 13.46
CA ILE A 82 14.16 -0.45 14.29
C ILE A 82 15.42 -1.02 13.62
N GLY A 83 15.39 -1.27 12.31
CA GLY A 83 16.53 -1.72 11.52
C GLY A 83 17.73 -0.79 11.68
N PHE A 84 17.54 0.51 11.48
CA PHE A 84 18.57 1.52 11.70
C PHE A 84 19.16 1.47 13.11
N SER A 85 18.31 1.27 14.12
CA SER A 85 18.71 1.30 15.52
C SER A 85 19.57 0.09 15.90
N VAL A 86 19.19 -1.10 15.43
CA VAL A 86 19.97 -2.33 15.61
C VAL A 86 21.37 -2.14 15.04
N PHE A 87 21.50 -1.66 13.80
CA PHE A 87 22.80 -1.45 13.17
C PHE A 87 23.58 -0.26 13.76
N LYS A 88 22.91 0.76 14.30
CA LYS A 88 23.56 1.86 15.00
C LYS A 88 24.18 1.41 16.33
N VAL A 89 23.50 0.55 17.09
CA VAL A 89 24.06 -0.04 18.31
C VAL A 89 25.22 -0.99 17.98
N LEU A 90 25.07 -1.77 16.90
CA LEU A 90 26.10 -2.69 16.43
C LEU A 90 27.22 -2.02 15.63
N SER A 91 27.15 -0.71 15.40
CA SER A 91 28.07 0.01 14.51
C SER A 91 29.55 -0.19 14.84
N LYS A 92 29.89 -0.34 16.13
CA LYS A 92 31.26 -0.63 16.60
C LYS A 92 31.79 -2.01 16.18
N TYR A 93 30.91 -2.93 15.83
CA TYR A 93 31.22 -4.32 15.45
C TYR A 93 31.03 -4.59 13.95
N LEU A 94 30.60 -3.59 13.18
CA LEU A 94 30.40 -3.74 11.74
C LEU A 94 31.67 -3.36 11.00
N SER A 95 32.17 -4.26 10.15
CA SER A 95 33.29 -3.98 9.26
C SER A 95 32.96 -2.95 8.18
N PHE A 96 31.67 -2.77 7.86
CA PHE A 96 31.19 -1.86 6.83
C PHE A 96 30.03 -1.00 7.33
N PRO A 97 29.95 0.29 6.94
CA PRO A 97 28.88 1.18 7.36
C PRO A 97 27.52 0.65 6.89
N PHE A 98 26.49 0.90 7.69
CA PHE A 98 25.11 0.55 7.37
C PHE A 98 24.52 1.64 6.46
N THR A 99 24.00 1.26 5.30
CA THR A 99 23.56 2.21 4.26
C THR A 99 22.04 2.42 4.24
N PRO A 100 21.53 3.53 3.68
CA PRO A 100 20.09 3.73 3.48
C PRO A 100 19.45 2.62 2.66
N VAL A 101 20.15 2.18 1.60
CA VAL A 101 19.71 1.12 0.69
C VAL A 101 19.55 -0.21 1.41
N GLU A 102 20.47 -0.54 2.32
CA GLU A 102 20.34 -1.73 3.17
C GLU A 102 19.14 -1.66 4.11
N ASN A 103 18.77 -0.47 4.57
CA ASN A 103 17.60 -0.28 5.43
C ASN A 103 16.29 -0.42 4.64
N VAL A 104 16.28 -0.02 3.36
CA VAL A 104 15.15 -0.32 2.46
C VAL A 104 14.93 -1.83 2.38
N LEU A 105 16.00 -2.63 2.27
CA LEU A 105 15.86 -4.08 2.27
C LEU A 105 15.26 -4.63 3.57
N ILE A 106 15.68 -4.11 4.74
CA ILE A 106 15.08 -4.48 6.03
C ILE A 106 13.59 -4.19 6.03
N GLN A 107 13.19 -2.98 5.61
CA GLN A 107 11.79 -2.58 5.53
C GLN A 107 11.00 -3.53 4.63
N THR A 108 11.49 -3.80 3.42
CA THR A 108 10.81 -4.68 2.45
C THR A 108 10.63 -6.08 3.01
N VAL A 109 11.69 -6.69 3.55
CA VAL A 109 11.63 -8.05 4.11
C VAL A 109 10.70 -8.10 5.33
N ALA A 110 10.81 -7.14 6.25
CA ALA A 110 9.98 -7.10 7.45
C ALA A 110 8.50 -6.88 7.13
N GLY A 111 8.21 -5.98 6.18
CA GLY A 111 6.86 -5.75 5.67
C GLY A 111 6.26 -7.00 5.06
N ALA A 112 7.00 -7.67 4.17
CA ALA A 112 6.58 -8.93 3.54
C ALA A 112 6.19 -10.00 4.57
N VAL A 113 7.05 -10.27 5.56
CA VAL A 113 6.79 -11.27 6.61
C VAL A 113 5.61 -10.84 7.49
N GLY A 114 5.56 -9.56 7.84
CA GLY A 114 4.58 -9.00 8.77
C GLY A 114 3.15 -8.94 8.22
N THR A 115 2.95 -8.79 6.91
CA THR A 115 1.61 -8.70 6.29
C THR A 115 1.01 -10.05 5.89
N MET A 116 1.79 -11.14 5.94
CA MET A 116 1.31 -12.49 5.60
C MET A 116 0.13 -13.01 6.43
N PRO A 117 -0.14 -12.62 7.69
CA PRO A 117 -1.36 -13.00 8.38
C PRO A 117 -2.64 -12.58 7.62
N LEU A 118 -2.63 -11.40 7.00
CA LEU A 118 -3.73 -10.96 6.12
C LEU A 118 -3.59 -11.61 4.73
N GLY A 119 -2.40 -11.57 4.13
CA GLY A 119 -2.16 -12.10 2.79
C GLY A 119 -2.51 -13.59 2.62
N CYS A 120 -2.34 -14.40 3.67
CA CYS A 120 -2.69 -15.83 3.66
C CYS A 120 -4.13 -16.10 4.17
N GLY A 121 -4.88 -15.06 4.56
CA GLY A 121 -6.26 -15.17 5.00
C GLY A 121 -6.48 -15.61 6.45
N PHE A 122 -5.44 -15.63 7.30
CA PHE A 122 -5.53 -16.06 8.71
C PHE A 122 -6.33 -15.12 9.61
N VAL A 123 -6.61 -13.91 9.15
CA VAL A 123 -7.41 -12.91 9.87
C VAL A 123 -8.90 -12.99 9.54
N GLY A 124 -9.29 -13.67 8.45
CA GLY A 124 -10.66 -13.64 7.93
C GLY A 124 -11.12 -14.96 7.34
N VAL A 125 -10.61 -15.31 6.16
CA VAL A 125 -11.10 -16.44 5.37
C VAL A 125 -10.82 -17.79 6.04
N ILE A 126 -9.61 -18.01 6.56
CA ILE A 126 -9.27 -19.27 7.22
C ILE A 126 -10.09 -19.47 8.50
N PRO A 127 -10.20 -18.49 9.43
CA PRO A 127 -11.12 -18.62 10.56
C PRO A 127 -12.59 -18.84 10.13
N ALA A 128 -13.04 -18.21 9.04
CA ALA A 128 -14.39 -18.43 8.52
C ALA A 128 -14.61 -19.88 8.10
N LEU A 129 -13.62 -20.50 7.44
CA LEU A 129 -13.66 -21.91 7.04
C LEU A 129 -13.55 -22.86 8.25
N GLU A 130 -12.63 -22.58 9.18
CA GLU A 130 -12.33 -23.48 10.31
C GLU A 130 -13.37 -23.42 11.44
N PHE A 131 -14.13 -22.32 11.56
CA PHE A 131 -15.02 -22.12 12.71
C PHE A 131 -16.46 -21.72 12.37
N LEU A 132 -16.71 -21.05 11.23
CA LEU A 132 -18.01 -20.40 10.99
C LEU A 132 -18.94 -21.12 10.03
N LEU A 133 -18.51 -22.23 9.40
CA LEU A 133 -19.39 -23.07 8.58
C LEU A 133 -20.41 -23.82 9.45
N LYS A 134 -21.69 -23.74 9.08
CA LYS A 134 -22.79 -24.33 9.84
C LYS A 134 -22.73 -25.86 9.82
N PRO A 135 -22.91 -26.53 10.97
CA PRO A 135 -23.05 -27.99 11.03
C PRO A 135 -24.36 -28.44 10.35
N GLY A 136 -24.39 -29.69 9.88
CA GLY A 136 -25.53 -30.30 9.20
C GLY A 136 -25.14 -30.89 7.83
N GLU A 137 -25.99 -31.77 7.30
CA GLU A 137 -25.76 -32.41 6.00
C GLU A 137 -25.74 -31.38 4.86
N ASP A 138 -24.75 -31.49 3.99
CA ASP A 138 -24.67 -30.74 2.73
C ASP A 138 -25.56 -31.48 1.72
N GLY A 139 -26.54 -30.77 1.15
CA GLY A 139 -27.41 -31.32 0.12
C GLY A 139 -26.67 -31.48 -1.21
N PRO A 140 -27.20 -32.31 -2.14
CA PRO A 140 -26.64 -32.44 -3.49
C PRO A 140 -26.70 -31.13 -4.30
N GLU A 141 -27.69 -30.28 -4.03
CA GLU A 141 -27.89 -28.95 -4.64
C GLU A 141 -28.24 -27.91 -3.55
N GLY A 142 -28.15 -26.61 -3.88
CA GLY A 142 -28.10 -25.49 -2.92
C GLY A 142 -29.24 -25.37 -1.89
N ASP A 143 -30.34 -26.10 -2.05
CA ASP A 143 -31.51 -26.18 -1.17
C ASP A 143 -31.68 -27.53 -0.44
N GLY A 144 -30.95 -28.59 -0.83
CA GLY A 144 -31.20 -29.97 -0.39
C GLY A 144 -30.61 -30.39 0.95
N GLY A 145 -30.04 -29.46 1.74
CA GLY A 145 -29.37 -29.76 3.01
C GLY A 145 -29.67 -28.78 4.14
N GLU A 146 -29.71 -29.28 5.37
CA GLU A 146 -29.98 -28.50 6.59
C GLU A 146 -28.78 -27.63 7.02
N GLY A 147 -27.55 -27.93 6.54
CA GLY A 147 -26.31 -27.28 6.96
C GLY A 147 -25.37 -26.84 5.83
N GLU A 148 -24.08 -26.73 6.15
CA GLU A 148 -22.98 -26.35 5.23
C GLU A 148 -21.83 -27.37 5.27
N GLY A 149 -22.06 -28.59 5.77
CA GLY A 149 -21.04 -29.63 5.91
C GLY A 149 -20.06 -29.44 7.08
N GLY A 150 -20.34 -28.49 7.97
CA GLY A 150 -19.59 -28.22 9.20
C GLY A 150 -18.22 -27.56 9.01
N PRO A 151 -17.56 -27.19 10.12
CA PRO A 151 -16.29 -26.49 10.10
C PRO A 151 -15.18 -27.30 9.43
N LEU A 152 -14.43 -26.66 8.53
CA LEU A 152 -13.38 -27.28 7.73
C LEU A 152 -12.02 -27.05 8.40
N LYS A 153 -11.67 -27.91 9.36
CA LYS A 153 -10.40 -27.83 10.09
C LYS A 153 -9.23 -28.24 9.20
N LEU A 154 -8.31 -27.32 8.95
CA LEU A 154 -7.14 -27.57 8.12
C LEU A 154 -5.94 -27.94 9.00
N GLY A 155 -5.24 -29.00 8.59
CA GLY A 155 -3.96 -29.38 9.21
C GLY A 155 -2.88 -28.32 8.91
N PHE A 156 -1.85 -28.26 9.77
CA PHE A 156 -0.74 -27.31 9.64
C PHE A 156 -0.14 -27.32 8.21
N TRP A 157 0.18 -28.50 7.68
CA TRP A 157 0.79 -28.62 6.35
C TRP A 157 -0.14 -28.18 5.22
N LYS A 158 -1.46 -28.41 5.34
CA LYS A 158 -2.43 -27.92 4.37
C LYS A 158 -2.46 -26.39 4.34
N LEU A 159 -2.41 -25.74 5.51
CA LEU A 159 -2.33 -24.28 5.62
C LEU A 159 -1.00 -23.72 5.08
N VAL A 160 0.12 -24.42 5.30
CA VAL A 160 1.41 -24.03 4.69
C VAL A 160 1.33 -24.11 3.17
N ILE A 161 0.82 -25.22 2.62
CA ILE A 161 0.68 -25.38 1.15
C ILE A 161 -0.21 -24.30 0.56
N TRP A 162 -1.36 -24.01 1.21
CA TRP A 162 -2.24 -22.89 0.83
C TRP A 162 -1.49 -21.56 0.82
N SER A 163 -0.79 -21.25 1.91
CA SER A 163 -0.06 -19.99 2.08
C SER A 163 1.03 -19.81 1.03
N LEU A 164 1.79 -20.87 0.73
CA LEU A 164 2.84 -20.87 -0.30
C LEU A 164 2.27 -20.67 -1.72
N GLY A 165 1.05 -21.14 -1.97
CA GLY A 165 0.35 -20.92 -3.23
C GLY A 165 0.03 -19.44 -3.45
N VAL A 166 -0.56 -18.79 -2.45
CA VAL A 166 -1.08 -17.43 -2.58
C VAL A 166 0.00 -16.35 -2.44
N CYS A 167 1.12 -16.62 -1.76
CA CYS A 167 2.06 -15.58 -1.30
C CYS A 167 3.08 -15.03 -2.33
N LEU A 168 3.01 -15.43 -3.61
CA LEU A 168 4.07 -15.09 -4.58
C LEU A 168 3.60 -14.35 -5.83
N PHE A 169 2.44 -14.70 -6.38
CA PHE A 169 2.06 -14.22 -7.72
C PHE A 169 1.86 -12.70 -7.76
N GLY A 170 1.38 -12.09 -6.66
CA GLY A 170 1.21 -10.64 -6.55
C GLY A 170 2.56 -9.91 -6.57
N VAL A 171 3.57 -10.45 -5.88
CA VAL A 171 4.94 -9.92 -5.88
C VAL A 171 5.55 -9.93 -7.28
N VAL A 172 5.41 -11.04 -8.01
CA VAL A 172 5.92 -11.17 -9.38
C VAL A 172 5.17 -10.27 -10.35
N PHE A 173 3.85 -10.16 -10.20
CA PHE A 173 3.02 -9.32 -11.05
C PHE A 173 3.26 -7.81 -10.83
N ALA A 174 3.77 -7.42 -9.67
CA ALA A 174 4.14 -6.04 -9.38
C ALA A 174 5.28 -5.54 -10.30
N VAL A 175 6.22 -6.41 -10.68
CA VAL A 175 7.41 -6.05 -11.47
C VAL A 175 7.09 -5.30 -12.78
N PRO A 176 6.23 -5.81 -13.68
CA PRO A 176 5.88 -5.09 -14.90
C PRO A 176 5.13 -3.78 -14.63
N LEU A 177 4.39 -3.68 -13.52
CA LEU A 177 3.66 -2.46 -13.17
C LEU A 177 4.61 -1.32 -12.79
N ARG A 178 5.78 -1.61 -12.22
CA ARG A 178 6.76 -0.60 -11.78
C ARG A 178 7.06 0.44 -12.86
N LYS A 179 7.36 -0.01 -14.09
CA LYS A 179 7.74 0.88 -15.19
C LYS A 179 6.59 1.85 -15.52
N GLU A 180 5.37 1.36 -15.55
CA GLU A 180 4.21 2.21 -15.85
C GLU A 180 3.89 3.14 -14.69
N VAL A 181 3.76 2.63 -13.46
CA VAL A 181 3.18 3.43 -12.36
C VAL A 181 4.21 4.29 -11.60
N ILE A 182 5.48 3.87 -11.55
CA ILE A 182 6.53 4.60 -10.83
C ILE A 182 7.36 5.47 -11.77
N VAL A 183 7.79 4.92 -12.91
CA VAL A 183 8.71 5.62 -13.83
C VAL A 183 7.95 6.55 -14.77
N ARG A 184 7.00 6.02 -15.56
CA ARG A 184 6.25 6.80 -16.56
C ARG A 184 5.18 7.69 -15.95
N GLU A 185 4.25 7.11 -15.18
CA GLU A 185 3.12 7.84 -14.59
C GLU A 185 3.53 8.67 -13.36
N LYS A 186 4.72 8.39 -12.77
CA LYS A 186 5.26 9.06 -11.57
C LYS A 186 4.24 9.19 -10.44
N LEU A 187 3.45 8.13 -10.20
CA LEU A 187 2.47 8.12 -9.12
C LEU A 187 3.15 8.38 -7.77
N ARG A 188 2.41 9.01 -6.87
CA ARG A 188 2.96 9.57 -5.63
C ARG A 188 3.36 8.47 -4.66
N PHE A 189 2.55 7.43 -4.48
CA PHE A 189 2.73 6.41 -3.44
C PHE A 189 3.10 7.05 -2.09
N PRO A 190 2.15 7.77 -1.45
CA PRO A 190 2.47 8.67 -0.34
C PRO A 190 3.22 8.02 0.83
N SER A 191 2.84 6.81 1.26
CA SER A 191 3.51 6.09 2.35
C SER A 191 4.94 5.69 1.99
N GLY A 192 5.18 5.21 0.77
CA GLY A 192 6.53 4.87 0.29
C GLY A 192 7.42 6.12 0.18
N THR A 193 6.85 7.23 -0.28
CA THR A 193 7.54 8.52 -0.31
C THR A 193 7.88 9.03 1.09
N ALA A 194 6.95 8.94 2.05
CA ALA A 194 7.20 9.29 3.45
C ALA A 194 8.27 8.41 4.08
N SER A 195 8.27 7.10 3.76
CA SER A 195 9.29 6.16 4.23
C SER A 195 10.67 6.52 3.69
N ALA A 196 10.76 6.90 2.41
CA ALA A 196 12.00 7.35 1.81
C ALA A 196 12.56 8.62 2.47
N LEU A 197 11.71 9.63 2.69
CA LEU A 197 12.10 10.86 3.39
C LEU A 197 12.62 10.58 4.80
N MET A 198 11.91 9.74 5.55
CA MET A 198 12.31 9.33 6.89
C MET A 198 13.68 8.61 6.88
N LEU A 199 13.89 7.71 5.93
CA LEU A 199 15.17 7.02 5.75
C LEU A 199 16.32 7.98 5.37
N LYS A 200 16.08 8.98 4.52
CA LYS A 200 17.07 10.03 4.21
C LYS A 200 17.48 10.79 5.47
N VAL A 201 16.50 11.16 6.30
CA VAL A 201 16.73 11.85 7.57
C VAL A 201 17.52 10.98 8.55
N LEU A 202 17.20 9.69 8.66
CA LEU A 202 17.91 8.77 9.57
C LEU A 202 19.39 8.60 9.20
N HIS A 203 19.70 8.54 7.90
CA HIS A 203 21.05 8.30 7.42
C HIS A 203 21.84 9.58 7.10
N GLY A 204 21.25 10.77 7.29
CA GLY A 204 21.94 12.06 7.12
C GLY A 204 22.33 12.38 5.67
N SER A 205 21.75 11.70 4.68
CA SER A 205 22.22 11.70 3.28
C SER A 205 21.83 12.95 2.46
N GLY A 206 21.61 14.09 3.12
CA GLY A 206 21.15 15.34 2.48
C GLY A 206 22.25 16.28 1.95
N SER A 207 23.55 15.96 2.12
CA SER A 207 24.61 16.96 1.89
C SER A 207 25.92 16.45 1.27
N ASN A 208 26.00 15.20 0.77
CA ASN A 208 27.31 14.64 0.39
C ASN A 208 27.36 13.87 -0.94
N GLU A 209 26.63 14.32 -1.94
CA GLU A 209 26.79 13.82 -3.31
C GLU A 209 27.29 14.94 -4.23
N LYS A 210 28.60 15.21 -4.16
CA LYS A 210 29.29 15.87 -5.27
C LYS A 210 29.25 14.92 -6.46
N VAL A 211 28.34 15.19 -7.39
CA VAL A 211 28.37 14.61 -8.73
C VAL A 211 29.73 14.92 -9.36
N ILE A 212 30.56 13.89 -9.51
CA ILE A 212 31.79 13.96 -10.30
C ILE A 212 31.34 13.96 -11.76
N ALA A 213 31.26 15.14 -12.37
CA ALA A 213 31.15 15.26 -13.81
C ALA A 213 32.52 14.93 -14.45
N PRO A 214 32.60 14.06 -15.47
CA PRO A 214 33.81 13.87 -16.24
C PRO A 214 34.05 15.06 -17.18
N ASP A 215 35.34 15.38 -17.35
CA ASP A 215 35.87 16.54 -18.08
C ASP A 215 35.27 16.77 -19.47
N SER A 216 35.03 18.04 -19.73
CA SER A 216 34.47 18.63 -20.95
C SER A 216 35.34 18.45 -22.19
N SER A 217 34.72 18.23 -23.36
CA SER A 217 35.22 18.71 -24.66
C SER A 217 34.16 18.62 -25.77
N ARG A 218 33.32 19.67 -25.92
CA ARG A 218 32.93 20.35 -27.18
C ARG A 218 31.58 21.06 -27.04
N ALA A 219 31.61 22.32 -27.48
CA ALA A 219 30.64 23.39 -27.27
C ALA A 219 29.26 23.21 -27.93
N GLY A 220 28.25 23.87 -27.36
CA GLY A 220 27.31 24.65 -28.17
C GLY A 220 25.83 24.66 -27.76
N ILE A 221 25.46 25.57 -26.85
CA ILE A 221 24.19 26.33 -26.78
C ILE A 221 22.89 25.56 -26.45
N LEU A 222 22.52 25.50 -25.17
CA LEU A 222 21.28 26.13 -24.63
C LEU A 222 21.25 26.04 -23.09
N SER A 223 21.62 27.13 -22.40
CA SER A 223 21.15 27.47 -21.05
C SER A 223 21.80 28.80 -20.64
N ILE A 224 21.10 29.90 -20.95
CA ILE A 224 21.37 31.20 -20.36
C ILE A 224 20.56 31.22 -19.06
N GLU A 225 21.24 31.07 -17.92
CA GLU A 225 21.06 31.82 -16.65
C GLU A 225 21.71 31.08 -15.47
N VAL A 226 23.04 30.99 -15.48
CA VAL A 226 23.85 30.92 -14.25
C VAL A 226 25.19 31.60 -14.51
N GLU A 227 25.22 32.93 -14.46
CA GLU A 227 26.47 33.65 -14.13
C GLU A 227 26.18 35.10 -13.70
N ALA A 228 25.88 35.27 -12.42
CA ALA A 228 26.01 36.56 -11.74
C ALA A 228 26.14 36.34 -10.23
N ALA A 229 27.29 35.83 -9.78
CA ALA A 229 27.81 36.04 -8.42
C ALA A 229 29.22 35.46 -8.26
N SER A 230 30.18 35.95 -9.06
CA SER A 230 31.60 35.74 -8.84
C SER A 230 32.31 37.09 -8.76
N GLN A 231 31.99 37.89 -7.74
CA GLN A 231 32.83 39.01 -7.28
C GLN A 231 32.33 39.54 -5.93
N SER A 232 32.91 39.01 -4.85
CA SER A 232 33.22 39.68 -3.56
C SER A 232 33.21 38.68 -2.40
N ARG A 233 34.40 38.14 -2.08
CA ARG A 233 34.87 37.88 -0.70
C ARG A 233 36.21 37.15 -0.73
N GLU A 234 37.27 37.92 -0.84
CA GLU A 234 38.39 37.70 0.07
C GLU A 234 37.94 38.23 1.44
N ASP A 235 37.58 37.32 2.35
CA ASP A 235 37.91 37.50 3.76
C ASP A 235 37.76 36.18 4.53
N THR A 236 38.94 35.67 4.88
CA THR A 236 39.28 34.87 6.07
C THR A 236 38.16 34.23 6.93
N GLY A 237 38.13 32.90 6.91
CA GLY A 237 37.99 32.04 8.10
C GLY A 237 36.67 32.04 8.87
N LEU A 238 35.67 31.27 8.41
CA LEU A 238 34.55 30.76 9.25
C LEU A 238 33.69 29.75 8.46
N LEU A 239 34.25 28.58 8.13
CA LEU A 239 33.50 27.48 7.51
C LEU A 239 33.86 26.14 8.16
N LYS A 240 33.57 26.04 9.46
CA LYS A 240 33.64 24.75 10.18
C LYS A 240 32.47 24.50 11.16
N ASP A 241 31.64 25.51 11.44
CA ASP A 241 30.55 25.38 12.42
C ASP A 241 29.20 24.95 11.80
N GLY A 242 28.96 25.19 10.50
CA GLY A 242 27.68 24.83 9.85
C GLY A 242 27.43 23.33 9.70
N ASP A 243 28.45 22.55 9.36
CA ASP A 243 28.33 21.09 9.19
C ASP A 243 28.18 20.36 10.54
N ALA A 244 28.80 20.89 11.60
CA ALA A 244 28.71 20.33 12.94
C ALA A 244 27.33 20.58 13.57
N GLU A 245 26.75 21.77 13.38
CA GLU A 245 25.40 22.10 13.86
C GLU A 245 24.33 21.27 13.13
N ASP A 246 24.44 21.08 11.82
CA ASP A 246 23.47 20.31 11.04
C ASP A 246 23.52 18.81 11.36
N GLN A 247 24.72 18.26 11.57
CA GLN A 247 24.91 16.88 12.00
C GLN A 247 24.44 16.63 13.45
N ALA A 248 24.70 17.58 14.36
CA ALA A 248 24.22 17.51 15.74
C ALA A 248 22.69 17.59 15.84
N SER A 249 22.06 18.43 15.01
CA SER A 249 20.59 18.56 14.97
C SER A 249 19.91 17.28 14.49
N LYS A 250 20.44 16.65 13.42
CA LYS A 250 19.99 15.35 12.90
C LYS A 250 20.22 14.24 13.94
N GLU A 251 21.33 14.28 14.66
CA GLU A 251 21.61 13.33 15.73
C GLU A 251 20.63 13.46 16.91
N GLN A 252 20.20 14.68 17.23
CA GLN A 252 19.22 14.96 18.27
C GLN A 252 17.81 14.51 17.86
N ASP A 253 17.42 14.65 16.59
CA ASP A 253 16.10 14.27 16.08
C ASP A 253 15.87 12.75 16.16
N TRP A 254 16.80 11.93 15.64
CA TRP A 254 16.61 10.46 15.70
C TRP A 254 16.65 9.94 17.16
N ARG A 255 17.51 10.50 18.03
CA ARG A 255 17.55 10.12 19.46
C ARG A 255 16.21 10.42 20.13
N SER A 256 15.57 11.53 19.75
CA SER A 256 14.24 11.91 20.24
C SER A 256 13.17 10.93 19.75
N LYS A 257 13.14 10.63 18.45
CA LYS A 257 12.25 9.62 17.86
C LYS A 257 12.44 8.24 18.49
N MET A 258 13.68 7.83 18.74
CA MET A 258 13.99 6.58 19.41
C MET A 258 13.51 6.52 20.86
N ARG A 259 13.72 7.60 21.62
CA ARG A 259 13.23 7.68 22.99
C ARG A 259 11.70 7.60 23.04
N ILE A 260 11.02 8.24 22.10
CA ILE A 260 9.56 8.16 21.98
C ILE A 260 9.12 6.73 21.65
N LEU A 261 9.78 6.07 20.69
CA LEU A 261 9.49 4.68 20.31
C LEU A 261 9.63 3.73 21.50
N VAL A 262 10.80 3.75 22.17
CA VAL A 262 11.10 2.87 23.30
C VAL A 262 10.21 3.19 24.50
N GLY A 263 9.95 4.47 24.76
CA GLY A 263 9.07 4.91 25.82
C GLY A 263 7.63 4.43 25.61
N SER A 264 7.07 4.62 24.42
CA SER A 264 5.72 4.17 24.10
C SER A 264 5.61 2.65 24.02
N PHE A 265 6.64 1.97 23.51
CA PHE A 265 6.77 0.52 23.56
C PHE A 265 6.71 -0.01 25.00
N THR A 266 7.49 0.58 25.90
CA THR A 266 7.57 0.15 27.30
C THR A 266 6.26 0.39 28.02
N VAL A 267 5.66 1.57 27.88
CA VAL A 267 4.36 1.89 28.49
C VAL A 267 3.27 0.94 28.00
N SER A 268 3.21 0.71 26.69
CA SER A 268 2.24 -0.21 26.10
C SER A 268 2.46 -1.64 26.58
N GLY A 269 3.70 -2.13 26.55
CA GLY A 269 4.03 -3.48 27.00
C GLY A 269 3.73 -3.72 28.48
N VAL A 270 4.04 -2.77 29.35
CA VAL A 270 3.70 -2.84 30.79
C VAL A 270 2.18 -2.88 30.99
N TYR A 271 1.43 -2.04 30.26
CA TYR A 271 -0.02 -2.05 30.30
C TYR A 271 -0.59 -3.41 29.84
N THR A 272 -0.08 -3.97 28.74
CA THR A 272 -0.54 -5.26 28.19
C THR A 272 -0.26 -6.44 29.11
N LEU A 273 0.88 -6.41 29.81
CA LEU A 273 1.19 -7.41 30.83
C LEU A 273 0.27 -7.27 32.04
N PHE A 274 0.02 -6.03 32.48
CA PHE A 274 -0.90 -5.77 33.57
C PHE A 274 -2.34 -6.19 33.22
N SER A 275 -2.80 -5.91 31.99
CA SER A 275 -4.14 -6.24 31.53
C SER A 275 -4.39 -7.75 31.41
N TYR A 276 -3.32 -8.54 31.23
CA TYR A 276 -3.39 -9.99 31.34
C TYR A 276 -3.82 -10.43 32.75
N PHE A 277 -3.22 -9.86 33.80
CA PHE A 277 -3.55 -10.21 35.18
C PHE A 277 -4.85 -9.57 35.67
N VAL A 278 -5.28 -8.45 35.09
CA VAL A 278 -6.51 -7.74 35.47
C VAL A 278 -7.40 -7.54 34.23
N PRO A 279 -8.10 -8.58 33.73
CA PRO A 279 -8.89 -8.49 32.50
C PRO A 279 -10.03 -7.45 32.55
N LEU A 280 -10.49 -7.08 33.76
CA LEU A 280 -11.54 -6.07 33.96
C LEU A 280 -11.20 -4.72 33.31
N VAL A 281 -9.93 -4.41 33.11
CA VAL A 281 -9.50 -3.15 32.47
C VAL A 281 -9.85 -3.10 30.99
N HIS A 282 -10.14 -4.23 30.35
CA HIS A 282 -10.55 -4.28 28.94
C HIS A 282 -12.02 -3.89 28.72
N ALA A 283 -12.83 -3.85 29.77
CA ALA A 283 -14.27 -3.64 29.68
C ALA A 283 -14.76 -2.53 30.63
N ILE A 284 -14.12 -1.36 30.61
CA ILE A 284 -14.51 -0.24 31.46
C ILE A 284 -15.91 0.24 31.03
N PRO A 285 -16.92 0.21 31.93
CA PRO A 285 -18.29 0.56 31.56
C PRO A 285 -18.42 2.05 31.26
N LEU A 286 -18.84 2.39 30.04
CA LEU A 286 -19.16 3.76 29.66
C LEU A 286 -20.68 3.99 29.75
N PHE A 287 -21.06 5.20 30.16
CA PHE A 287 -22.47 5.61 30.30
C PHE A 287 -23.29 4.75 31.30
N GLY A 288 -22.63 4.16 32.30
CA GLY A 288 -23.24 3.37 33.37
C GLY A 288 -23.35 1.88 33.07
N ALA A 289 -23.57 1.08 34.13
CA ALA A 289 -23.59 -0.39 34.03
C ALA A 289 -24.68 -0.96 33.10
N GLY A 290 -25.81 -0.25 32.95
CA GLY A 290 -26.89 -0.66 32.07
C GLY A 290 -26.53 -0.61 30.58
N MET A 291 -25.84 0.44 30.13
CA MET A 291 -25.41 0.60 28.74
C MET A 291 -24.26 -0.37 28.40
N ALA A 292 -23.33 -0.56 29.33
CA ALA A 292 -22.24 -1.51 29.17
C ALA A 292 -22.76 -2.96 29.05
N LYS A 293 -23.63 -3.41 29.96
CA LYS A 293 -24.11 -4.79 29.99
C LYS A 293 -25.10 -5.12 28.88
N ASN A 294 -26.02 -4.20 28.57
CA ASN A 294 -27.09 -4.47 27.61
C ASN A 294 -26.71 -4.12 26.16
N TRP A 295 -25.81 -3.17 25.95
CA TRP A 295 -25.51 -2.59 24.64
C TRP A 295 -24.01 -2.57 24.30
N LEU A 296 -23.16 -3.21 25.12
CA LEU A 296 -21.71 -3.34 24.90
C LEU A 296 -20.95 -2.01 24.79
N TRP A 297 -21.50 -0.93 25.35
CA TRP A 297 -20.80 0.36 25.46
C TRP A 297 -19.77 0.29 26.59
N THR A 298 -18.62 -0.28 26.27
CA THR A 298 -17.44 -0.33 27.14
C THR A 298 -16.27 0.40 26.46
N LEU A 299 -15.22 0.71 27.22
CA LEU A 299 -13.95 1.21 26.70
C LEU A 299 -12.86 0.19 27.01
N ASN A 300 -12.12 -0.22 25.98
CA ASN A 300 -10.87 -0.93 26.14
C ASN A 300 -9.72 0.07 25.92
N PRO A 301 -9.09 0.62 26.98
CA PRO A 301 -8.07 1.65 26.86
C PRO A 301 -6.70 1.05 26.49
N SER A 302 -6.68 0.07 25.58
CA SER A 302 -5.44 -0.48 25.03
C SER A 302 -4.64 0.64 24.34
N PRO A 303 -3.37 0.86 24.74
CA PRO A 303 -2.51 1.82 24.08
C PRO A 303 -2.29 1.48 22.61
N ALA A 304 -2.31 0.21 22.22
CA ALA A 304 -2.22 -0.16 20.82
C ALA A 304 -3.40 0.34 20.00
N TYR A 305 -4.64 0.26 20.47
CA TYR A 305 -5.79 0.80 19.72
C TYR A 305 -5.74 2.31 19.56
N ILE A 306 -5.21 3.02 20.56
CA ILE A 306 -4.92 4.45 20.45
C ILE A 306 -3.86 4.66 19.36
N GLY A 307 -2.78 3.87 19.36
CA GLY A 307 -1.78 3.86 18.29
C GLY A 307 -2.36 3.59 16.91
N GLN A 308 -3.26 2.60 16.77
CA GLN A 308 -3.96 2.33 15.52
C GLN A 308 -4.78 3.54 15.07
N GLY A 309 -5.51 4.18 15.99
CA GLY A 309 -6.27 5.39 15.70
C GLY A 309 -5.41 6.56 15.23
N ILE A 310 -4.22 6.71 15.81
CA ILE A 310 -3.24 7.71 15.35
C ILE A 310 -2.81 7.44 13.90
N ILE A 311 -2.48 6.18 13.57
CA ILE A 311 -2.05 5.79 12.22
C ILE A 311 -3.18 5.92 11.20
N MET A 312 -4.40 5.52 11.56
CA MET A 312 -5.57 5.62 10.68
C MET A 312 -6.00 7.06 10.40
N GLY A 313 -5.57 7.99 11.26
CA GLY A 313 -5.84 9.41 11.15
C GLY A 313 -7.25 9.82 11.62
N PRO A 314 -7.46 11.12 11.85
CA PRO A 314 -8.67 11.62 12.50
C PRO A 314 -9.95 11.40 11.69
N SER A 315 -9.92 11.60 10.37
CA SER A 315 -11.12 11.46 9.53
C SER A 315 -11.66 10.03 9.56
N THR A 316 -10.78 9.03 9.36
CA THR A 316 -11.16 7.62 9.40
C THR A 316 -11.74 7.23 10.76
N CYS A 317 -11.09 7.66 11.85
CA CYS A 317 -11.54 7.35 13.20
C CYS A 317 -12.89 7.99 13.55
N MET A 318 -13.14 9.23 13.11
CA MET A 318 -14.44 9.88 13.33
C MET A 318 -15.55 9.23 12.51
N HIS A 319 -15.28 8.78 11.29
CA HIS A 319 -16.24 8.00 10.50
C HIS A 319 -16.53 6.64 11.15
N MET A 320 -15.52 5.96 11.68
CA MET A 320 -15.72 4.74 12.46
C MET A 320 -16.56 5.00 13.71
N LEU A 321 -16.28 6.08 14.44
CA LEU A 321 -17.08 6.47 15.60
C LEU A 321 -18.54 6.75 15.22
N PHE A 322 -18.77 7.45 14.12
CA PHE A 322 -20.10 7.65 13.56
C PHE A 322 -20.78 6.31 13.24
N GLY A 323 -20.04 5.36 12.63
CA GLY A 323 -20.52 4.00 12.39
C GLY A 323 -20.87 3.26 13.68
N ALA A 324 -20.07 3.39 14.74
CA ALA A 324 -20.38 2.77 16.03
C ALA A 324 -21.64 3.35 16.66
N VAL A 325 -21.83 4.68 16.61
CA VAL A 325 -23.05 5.34 17.08
C VAL A 325 -24.27 4.90 16.25
N LEU A 326 -24.14 4.84 14.92
CA LEU A 326 -25.22 4.39 14.04
C LEU A 326 -25.58 2.92 14.28
N GLY A 327 -24.58 2.04 14.33
CA GLY A 327 -24.74 0.60 14.50
C GLY A 327 -25.23 0.23 15.90
N TRP A 328 -24.47 0.59 16.92
CA TRP A 328 -24.69 0.14 18.30
C TRP A 328 -25.59 1.08 19.11
N GLY A 329 -25.62 2.37 18.76
CA GLY A 329 -26.47 3.37 19.45
C GLY A 329 -27.89 3.45 18.89
N VAL A 330 -28.09 3.17 17.60
CA VAL A 330 -29.39 3.35 16.93
C VAL A 330 -29.93 2.02 16.37
N LEU A 331 -29.20 1.37 15.47
CA LEU A 331 -29.69 0.21 14.74
C LEU A 331 -29.85 -1.03 15.62
N SER A 332 -28.91 -1.30 16.54
CA SER A 332 -28.97 -2.44 17.45
C SER A 332 -30.18 -2.34 18.40
N PRO A 333 -30.41 -1.20 19.10
CA PRO A 333 -31.63 -1.02 19.90
C PRO A 333 -32.93 -1.10 19.10
N LEU A 334 -32.95 -0.53 17.90
CA LEU A 334 -34.10 -0.62 17.02
C LEU A 334 -34.42 -2.07 16.65
N ALA A 335 -33.42 -2.86 16.25
CA ALA A 335 -33.60 -4.26 15.88
C ALA A 335 -34.10 -5.11 17.06
N LYS A 336 -33.59 -4.86 18.27
CA LYS A 336 -33.99 -5.58 19.48
C LYS A 336 -35.41 -5.24 19.92
N THR A 337 -35.77 -3.95 19.96
CA THR A 337 -37.11 -3.48 20.37
C THR A 337 -38.21 -3.88 19.39
N ARG A 338 -37.89 -3.97 18.10
CA ARG A 338 -38.81 -4.43 17.05
C ARG A 338 -38.90 -5.95 16.93
N GLY A 339 -38.16 -6.70 17.74
CA GLY A 339 -38.12 -8.17 17.70
C GLY A 339 -37.51 -8.75 16.41
N TRP A 340 -36.69 -7.99 15.70
CA TRP A 340 -35.97 -8.46 14.51
C TRP A 340 -34.74 -9.31 14.86
N ALA A 341 -34.16 -9.07 16.05
CA ALA A 341 -33.03 -9.82 16.59
C ALA A 341 -33.34 -10.29 18.03
N PRO A 342 -33.95 -11.47 18.21
CA PRO A 342 -34.45 -11.92 19.52
C PRO A 342 -33.33 -12.37 20.48
N GLY A 343 -32.17 -12.79 19.98
CA GLY A 343 -31.05 -13.28 20.78
C GLY A 343 -30.31 -12.20 21.58
N PRO A 344 -29.39 -12.56 22.49
CA PRO A 344 -28.57 -11.60 23.24
C PRO A 344 -27.79 -10.66 22.31
N VAL A 345 -27.54 -9.41 22.72
CA VAL A 345 -26.90 -8.39 21.86
C VAL A 345 -25.56 -8.86 21.33
N ASN A 346 -24.74 -9.55 22.14
CA ASN A 346 -23.41 -10.05 21.77
C ASN A 346 -23.42 -11.30 20.86
N ASN A 347 -24.58 -11.91 20.57
CA ASN A 347 -24.61 -13.16 19.81
C ASN A 347 -24.48 -12.91 18.29
N TRP A 348 -23.62 -13.70 17.62
CA TRP A 348 -23.34 -13.64 16.18
C TRP A 348 -24.33 -14.39 15.27
N ASP A 349 -25.29 -15.13 15.83
CA ASP A 349 -26.30 -15.85 15.05
C ASP A 349 -27.65 -15.10 15.01
N ASN A 350 -28.21 -14.84 16.19
CA ASN A 350 -29.57 -14.32 16.38
C ASN A 350 -29.62 -13.05 17.23
N GLY A 351 -28.45 -12.50 17.60
CA GLY A 351 -28.30 -11.25 18.31
C GLY A 351 -28.36 -10.01 17.42
N SER A 352 -28.50 -8.83 18.03
CA SER A 352 -28.49 -7.57 17.28
C SER A 352 -27.13 -7.29 16.64
N LYS A 353 -26.03 -7.82 17.21
CA LYS A 353 -24.68 -7.77 16.62
C LYS A 353 -24.64 -8.45 15.25
N ALA A 354 -25.19 -9.67 15.14
CA ALA A 354 -25.34 -10.37 13.86
C ALA A 354 -26.17 -9.57 12.86
N TRP A 355 -27.27 -8.96 13.34
CA TRP A 355 -28.20 -8.21 12.50
C TRP A 355 -27.57 -6.96 11.90
N ILE A 356 -26.86 -6.14 12.69
CA ILE A 356 -26.23 -4.89 12.21
C ILE A 356 -25.09 -5.14 11.22
N VAL A 357 -24.44 -6.31 11.26
CA VAL A 357 -23.37 -6.67 10.31
C VAL A 357 -23.89 -6.70 8.88
N TRP A 358 -25.15 -7.10 8.63
CA TRP A 358 -25.74 -7.06 7.29
C TRP A 358 -25.82 -5.63 6.72
N ILE A 359 -26.18 -4.65 7.56
CA ILE A 359 -26.21 -3.24 7.18
C ILE A 359 -24.79 -2.74 6.89
N SER A 360 -23.83 -3.10 7.74
CA SER A 360 -22.41 -2.80 7.53
C SER A 360 -21.89 -3.37 6.20
N LEU A 361 -22.23 -4.63 5.89
CA LEU A 361 -21.87 -5.29 4.64
C LEU A 361 -22.43 -4.55 3.43
N ALA A 362 -23.69 -4.13 3.48
CA ALA A 362 -24.32 -3.40 2.38
C ALA A 362 -23.66 -2.03 2.14
N ILE A 363 -23.34 -1.29 3.22
CA ILE A 363 -22.59 -0.03 3.13
C ILE A 363 -21.22 -0.26 2.51
N MET A 364 -20.49 -1.28 2.98
CA MET A 364 -19.15 -1.61 2.50
C MET A 364 -19.15 -2.08 1.04
N LEU A 365 -20.13 -2.88 0.63
CA LEU A 365 -20.31 -3.31 -0.75
C LEU A 365 -20.65 -2.13 -1.66
N ALA A 366 -21.60 -1.27 -1.27
CA ALA A 366 -21.98 -0.10 -2.04
C ALA A 366 -20.80 0.88 -2.22
N ASP A 367 -20.09 1.20 -1.13
CA ASP A 367 -18.92 2.10 -1.16
C ASP A 367 -17.80 1.52 -2.03
N SER A 368 -17.53 0.22 -1.89
CA SER A 368 -16.52 -0.49 -2.69
C SER A 368 -16.89 -0.52 -4.17
N LEU A 369 -18.12 -0.88 -4.52
CA LEU A 369 -18.58 -0.97 -5.91
C LEU A 369 -18.57 0.40 -6.60
N VAL A 370 -19.03 1.46 -5.93
CA VAL A 370 -19.01 2.81 -6.48
C VAL A 370 -17.57 3.30 -6.64
N SER A 371 -16.73 3.14 -5.62
CA SER A 371 -15.33 3.61 -5.66
C SER A 371 -14.52 2.87 -6.72
N LEU A 372 -14.66 1.54 -6.78
CA LEU A 372 -13.98 0.68 -7.74
C LEU A 372 -14.53 0.90 -9.16
N GLY A 373 -15.84 1.04 -9.31
CA GLY A 373 -16.49 1.38 -10.57
C GLY A 373 -16.03 2.73 -11.11
N TRP A 374 -15.91 3.75 -10.26
CA TRP A 374 -15.32 5.03 -10.64
C TRP A 374 -13.85 4.89 -11.07
N LEU A 375 -13.07 4.04 -10.39
CA LEU A 375 -11.69 3.78 -10.78
C LEU A 375 -11.59 3.15 -12.18
N LEU A 376 -12.57 2.32 -12.58
CA LEU A 376 -12.68 1.78 -13.94
C LEU A 376 -13.14 2.83 -14.96
N LEU A 377 -14.14 3.63 -14.58
CA LEU A 377 -14.74 4.63 -15.47
C LEU A 377 -13.81 5.81 -15.72
N LYS A 378 -13.04 6.27 -14.73
CA LYS A 378 -12.19 7.48 -14.81
C LYS A 378 -11.21 7.44 -15.99
N PRO A 379 -10.41 6.38 -16.21
CA PRO A 379 -9.53 6.28 -17.38
C PRO A 379 -10.29 6.27 -18.71
N ILE A 380 -11.43 5.57 -18.76
CA ILE A 380 -12.30 5.46 -19.95
C ILE A 380 -12.87 6.82 -20.30
N VAL A 381 -13.42 7.56 -19.34
CA VAL A 381 -13.98 8.90 -19.54
C VAL A 381 -12.89 9.89 -19.98
N LYS A 382 -11.68 9.79 -19.43
CA LYS A 382 -10.57 10.66 -19.82
C LYS A 382 -10.07 10.40 -21.26
N HIS A 383 -10.09 9.15 -21.71
CA HIS A 383 -9.63 8.76 -23.06
C HIS A 383 -10.74 8.64 -24.10
N SER A 384 -12.01 8.66 -23.69
CA SER A 384 -13.16 8.51 -24.58
C SER A 384 -13.20 9.56 -25.69
N PRO A 385 -12.79 10.84 -25.52
CA PRO A 385 -12.80 11.78 -26.63
C PRO A 385 -11.85 11.37 -27.75
N ARG A 386 -10.68 10.82 -27.41
CA ARG A 386 -9.68 10.34 -28.38
C ARG A 386 -10.12 9.06 -29.08
N TRP A 387 -10.76 8.15 -28.35
CA TRP A 387 -11.29 6.91 -28.94
C TRP A 387 -12.50 7.18 -29.83
N ILE A 388 -13.38 8.11 -29.44
CA ILE A 388 -14.54 8.52 -30.25
C ILE A 388 -14.08 9.20 -31.55
N THR A 389 -13.07 10.06 -31.51
CA THR A 389 -12.51 10.67 -32.73
C THR A 389 -11.81 9.64 -33.62
N SER A 390 -11.06 8.70 -33.03
CA SER A 390 -10.39 7.62 -33.78
C SER A 390 -11.36 6.58 -34.35
N PHE A 391 -12.50 6.36 -33.68
CA PHE A 391 -13.55 5.49 -34.19
C PHE A 391 -14.36 6.17 -35.28
N ARG A 392 -14.69 7.47 -35.14
CA ARG A 392 -15.32 8.29 -36.20
C ARG A 392 -14.46 8.41 -37.46
N SER A 393 -13.14 8.31 -37.36
CA SER A 393 -12.23 8.29 -38.52
C SER A 393 -12.10 6.92 -39.19
N THR A 394 -12.70 5.86 -38.64
CA THR A 394 -12.70 4.51 -39.24
C THR A 394 -13.88 4.35 -40.20
N ARG A 395 -13.75 3.56 -41.28
CA ARG A 395 -14.84 3.29 -42.28
C ARG A 395 -16.17 2.88 -41.64
N ALA A 396 -16.13 2.09 -40.55
CA ALA A 396 -17.33 1.69 -39.81
C ALA A 396 -17.97 2.87 -39.03
N GLY A 397 -17.17 3.78 -38.48
CA GLY A 397 -17.66 4.97 -37.78
C GLY A 397 -18.25 6.01 -38.73
N GLN A 398 -17.68 6.17 -39.93
CA GLN A 398 -18.27 6.98 -41.00
C GLN A 398 -19.59 6.39 -41.49
N TRP A 399 -19.67 5.06 -41.67
CA TRP A 399 -20.90 4.36 -42.07
C TRP A 399 -22.02 4.47 -41.03
N ILE A 400 -21.70 4.38 -39.74
CA ILE A 400 -22.66 4.57 -38.63
C ILE A 400 -23.08 6.04 -38.51
N ALA A 401 -22.15 6.99 -38.67
CA ALA A 401 -22.47 8.42 -38.67
C ALA A 401 -23.41 8.80 -39.83
N LEU A 402 -23.19 8.24 -41.03
CA LEU A 402 -24.09 8.38 -42.18
C LEU A 402 -25.49 7.81 -41.92
N ARG A 403 -25.60 6.78 -41.08
CA ARG A 403 -26.88 6.15 -40.71
C ARG A 403 -27.64 6.91 -39.60
N LEU A 404 -26.93 7.63 -38.74
CA LEU A 404 -27.50 8.45 -37.66
C LEU A 404 -27.91 9.85 -38.12
N GLN A 405 -27.53 10.25 -39.33
CA GLN A 405 -27.81 11.58 -39.90
C GLN A 405 -29.03 11.58 -40.83
N SER A 406 -30.06 10.79 -40.51
CA SER A 406 -31.41 11.04 -41.03
C SER A 406 -32.15 11.98 -40.06
N SER A 407 -32.35 13.22 -40.50
CA SER A 407 -33.25 14.24 -39.92
C SER A 407 -32.64 15.22 -38.90
N GLN A 408 -31.97 16.29 -39.39
CA GLN A 408 -32.52 17.66 -39.38
C GLN A 408 -31.50 18.72 -39.86
N HIS A 409 -31.87 19.36 -40.98
CA HIS A 409 -31.71 20.76 -41.42
C HIS A 409 -30.40 21.56 -41.21
N SER A 410 -29.81 21.83 -42.39
CA SER A 410 -29.02 22.97 -42.87
C SER A 410 -29.01 24.30 -42.10
N TYR A 411 -27.80 24.85 -41.91
CA TYR A 411 -27.45 26.24 -42.22
C TYR A 411 -26.06 26.29 -42.91
N ILE A 412 -25.94 27.19 -43.89
CA ILE A 412 -24.88 27.32 -44.91
C ILE A 412 -23.85 28.40 -44.55
N SER A 413 -22.66 28.29 -45.17
CA SER A 413 -21.65 29.33 -45.57
C SER A 413 -20.36 29.40 -44.74
N TYR A 414 -19.13 29.45 -45.30
CA TYR A 414 -18.64 29.73 -46.66
C TYR A 414 -17.36 28.91 -47.00
N SER A 415 -17.28 28.40 -48.23
CA SER A 415 -16.06 27.99 -48.99
C SER A 415 -15.24 29.23 -49.41
N ALA A 416 -14.03 29.23 -49.95
CA ALA A 416 -12.88 28.34 -50.19
C ALA A 416 -11.85 29.24 -50.93
N LEU A 417 -10.59 28.80 -51.09
CA LEU A 417 -9.84 29.06 -52.32
C LEU A 417 -8.66 28.08 -52.44
N GLU A 418 -8.82 27.16 -53.39
CA GLU A 418 -7.77 26.37 -54.04
C GLU A 418 -6.99 27.24 -55.03
N SER A 419 -5.75 26.84 -55.31
CA SER A 419 -5.24 26.83 -56.68
C SER A 419 -4.11 25.80 -56.83
N GLU A 420 -4.39 24.74 -57.59
CA GLU A 420 -3.37 23.86 -58.21
C GLU A 420 -2.68 24.60 -59.38
N THR A 421 -1.38 24.35 -59.59
CA THR A 421 -0.77 24.21 -60.93
C THR A 421 0.64 23.58 -60.86
N ASP A 422 0.80 22.55 -61.70
CA ASP A 422 1.97 22.06 -62.46
C ASP A 422 3.11 21.16 -61.89
N PRO A 423 3.50 20.09 -62.64
CA PRO A 423 4.63 19.20 -62.34
C PRO A 423 5.88 19.39 -63.26
N LEU A 424 7.03 18.92 -62.75
CA LEU A 424 8.32 18.60 -63.43
C LEU A 424 9.28 19.75 -63.84
N SER A 425 10.48 19.82 -63.22
CA SER A 425 11.78 19.42 -63.82
C SER A 425 13.03 19.95 -63.07
N HIS A 426 13.95 19.02 -62.83
CA HIS A 426 15.43 19.08 -62.75
C HIS A 426 16.22 20.02 -61.79
N ASP A 427 17.03 19.31 -61.00
CA ASP A 427 18.48 19.45 -60.72
C ASP A 427 18.99 20.22 -59.50
N ASN A 428 19.67 19.42 -58.68
CA ASN A 428 20.88 19.67 -57.88
C ASN A 428 20.78 20.65 -56.71
N ASP A 429 20.65 20.08 -55.51
CA ASP A 429 21.69 20.27 -54.49
C ASP A 429 21.70 19.06 -53.52
N ASP A 430 22.82 18.32 -53.59
CA ASP A 430 23.16 17.21 -52.71
C ASP A 430 23.68 17.70 -51.35
N ALA A 431 23.56 16.80 -50.37
CA ALA A 431 24.28 16.76 -49.09
C ALA A 431 23.73 17.61 -47.92
N HIS A 432 22.81 17.00 -47.14
CA HIS A 432 23.09 16.46 -45.80
C HIS A 432 21.77 16.04 -45.12
N HIS A 433 21.31 14.82 -45.39
CA HIS A 433 20.34 14.16 -44.54
C HIS A 433 21.03 13.72 -43.23
N THR A 434 21.07 14.61 -42.25
CA THR A 434 21.28 14.20 -40.86
C THR A 434 19.97 13.57 -40.39
N LEU A 435 19.97 12.24 -40.30
CA LEU A 435 18.98 11.47 -39.57
C LEU A 435 18.93 12.01 -38.13
N ILE A 436 18.00 12.92 -37.87
CA ILE A 436 17.53 13.20 -36.50
C ILE A 436 16.75 11.95 -36.10
N THR A 437 17.48 10.96 -35.62
CA THR A 437 16.93 9.98 -34.70
C THR A 437 16.57 10.78 -33.44
N THR A 438 15.28 11.05 -33.27
CA THR A 438 14.73 11.44 -31.98
C THR A 438 15.05 10.30 -31.01
N SER A 439 16.18 10.42 -30.32
CA SER A 439 16.40 9.71 -29.07
C SER A 439 15.33 10.25 -28.13
N GLU A 440 14.34 9.42 -27.82
CA GLU A 440 13.51 9.62 -26.64
C GLU A 440 14.49 9.86 -25.49
N GLU A 441 14.39 11.00 -24.80
CA GLU A 441 15.08 11.21 -23.54
C GLU A 441 14.72 10.01 -22.64
N GLU A 442 15.66 9.08 -22.45
CA GLU A 442 15.44 7.89 -21.63
C GLU A 442 15.18 8.38 -20.20
N GLU A 443 13.91 8.39 -19.80
CA GLU A 443 13.47 8.71 -18.45
C GLU A 443 14.33 7.94 -17.44
N GLU A 444 14.96 8.67 -16.52
CA GLU A 444 15.95 8.20 -15.55
C GLU A 444 15.43 7.02 -14.70
N ASP A 445 15.65 5.78 -15.19
CA ASP A 445 15.36 4.53 -14.47
C ASP A 445 16.66 3.94 -13.88
N ALA A 446 16.50 2.98 -12.96
CA ALA A 446 17.63 2.25 -12.37
C ALA A 446 18.46 1.54 -13.46
N PRO A 447 19.78 1.39 -13.27
CA PRO A 447 20.64 0.76 -14.27
C PRO A 447 20.15 -0.65 -14.63
N PRO A 448 20.26 -1.09 -15.90
CA PRO A 448 19.71 -2.37 -16.35
C PRO A 448 20.15 -3.59 -15.54
N SER A 449 21.32 -3.55 -14.90
CA SER A 449 21.86 -4.61 -14.03
C SER A 449 21.08 -4.79 -12.72
N GLN A 450 20.41 -3.74 -12.26
CA GLN A 450 19.60 -3.70 -11.03
C GLN A 450 18.11 -3.94 -11.29
N LEU A 451 17.69 -3.93 -12.55
CA LEU A 451 16.33 -4.27 -12.94
C LEU A 451 16.14 -5.79 -12.98
N ILE A 452 14.89 -6.22 -12.79
CA ILE A 452 14.51 -7.63 -12.93
C ILE A 452 14.33 -7.88 -14.42
N SER A 453 15.00 -8.90 -14.94
CA SER A 453 14.92 -9.22 -16.37
C SER A 453 13.49 -9.58 -16.77
N THR A 454 13.02 -9.07 -17.91
CA THR A 454 11.73 -9.45 -18.50
C THR A 454 11.61 -10.97 -18.65
N ARG A 455 12.72 -11.67 -18.95
CA ARG A 455 12.75 -13.14 -19.02
C ARG A 455 12.36 -13.78 -17.69
N THR A 456 12.87 -13.24 -16.58
CA THR A 456 12.56 -13.71 -15.23
C THR A 456 11.07 -13.55 -14.93
N VAL A 457 10.46 -12.42 -15.29
CA VAL A 457 9.01 -12.19 -15.09
C VAL A 457 8.16 -13.12 -15.96
N VAL A 458 8.49 -13.25 -17.25
CA VAL A 458 7.76 -14.10 -18.20
C VAL A 458 7.79 -15.58 -17.78
N ILE A 459 8.84 -16.03 -17.09
CA ILE A 459 8.95 -17.39 -16.57
C ILE A 459 8.26 -17.51 -15.19
N LEU A 460 8.56 -16.61 -14.25
CA LEU A 460 8.08 -16.72 -12.87
C LEU A 460 6.59 -16.42 -12.74
N LEU A 461 6.02 -15.54 -13.56
CA LEU A 461 4.60 -15.19 -13.43
C LEU A 461 3.70 -16.39 -13.75
N PRO A 462 3.78 -17.05 -14.91
CA PRO A 462 3.03 -18.29 -15.15
C PRO A 462 3.33 -19.36 -14.11
N LEU A 463 4.59 -19.53 -13.68
CA LEU A 463 4.98 -20.52 -12.68
C LEU A 463 4.28 -20.29 -11.34
N THR A 464 4.24 -19.05 -10.86
CA THR A 464 3.60 -18.70 -9.57
C THR A 464 2.08 -18.76 -9.65
N LEU A 465 1.48 -18.43 -10.80
CA LEU A 465 0.05 -18.62 -11.02
C LEU A 465 -0.32 -20.11 -11.03
N LEU A 466 0.46 -20.95 -11.73
CA LEU A 466 0.28 -22.40 -11.74
C LEU A 466 0.53 -23.01 -10.35
N LEU A 467 1.53 -22.53 -9.62
CA LEU A 467 1.78 -22.93 -8.24
C LEU A 467 0.58 -22.63 -7.35
N ASN A 468 -0.02 -21.44 -7.46
CA ASN A 468 -1.23 -21.11 -6.71
C ASN A 468 -2.37 -22.10 -7.01
N VAL A 469 -2.65 -22.36 -8.29
CA VAL A 469 -3.69 -23.31 -8.71
C VAL A 469 -3.40 -24.72 -8.20
N ALA A 470 -2.15 -25.18 -8.29
CA ALA A 470 -1.73 -26.49 -7.80
C ALA A 470 -1.90 -26.60 -6.27
N CYS A 471 -1.45 -25.60 -5.51
CA CYS A 471 -1.63 -25.54 -4.06
C CYS A 471 -3.10 -25.52 -3.66
N MET A 472 -3.94 -24.75 -4.35
CA MET A 472 -5.39 -24.74 -4.13
C MET A 472 -6.00 -26.12 -4.37
N HIS A 473 -5.60 -26.80 -5.45
CA HIS A 473 -6.09 -28.15 -5.75
C HIS A 473 -5.60 -29.19 -4.73
N LEU A 474 -4.36 -29.10 -4.25
CA LEU A 474 -3.84 -30.01 -3.22
C LEU A 474 -4.56 -29.85 -1.87
N VAL A 475 -4.99 -28.63 -1.52
CA VAL A 475 -5.63 -28.35 -0.22
C VAL A 475 -7.14 -28.55 -0.28
N PHE A 476 -7.78 -28.11 -1.37
CA PHE A 476 -9.24 -28.01 -1.51
C PHE A 476 -9.79 -28.76 -2.72
N GLY A 477 -9.03 -29.66 -3.36
CA GLY A 477 -9.41 -30.30 -4.63
C GLY A 477 -10.67 -31.15 -4.60
N GLU A 478 -11.13 -31.57 -3.42
CA GLU A 478 -12.43 -32.23 -3.23
C GLU A 478 -13.62 -31.27 -3.37
N ILE A 479 -13.37 -29.96 -3.26
CA ILE A 479 -14.40 -28.91 -3.22
C ILE A 479 -14.29 -28.00 -4.43
N ILE A 480 -13.09 -27.45 -4.71
CA ILE A 480 -12.88 -26.49 -5.80
C ILE A 480 -12.22 -27.16 -7.01
N SER A 481 -12.83 -26.96 -8.18
CA SER A 481 -12.25 -27.45 -9.43
C SER A 481 -11.00 -26.63 -9.82
N PRO A 482 -10.02 -27.24 -10.52
CA PRO A 482 -8.86 -26.52 -11.05
C PRO A 482 -9.24 -25.35 -11.97
N PHE A 483 -10.36 -25.48 -12.69
CA PHE A 483 -10.89 -24.41 -13.54
C PHE A 483 -11.29 -23.17 -12.73
N LEU A 484 -12.07 -23.36 -11.65
CA LEU A 484 -12.49 -22.25 -10.78
C LEU A 484 -11.30 -21.62 -10.05
N SER A 485 -10.32 -22.43 -9.64
CA SER A 485 -9.06 -21.96 -9.05
C SER A 485 -8.25 -21.11 -10.04
N THR A 486 -8.20 -21.52 -11.30
CA THR A 486 -7.54 -20.76 -12.38
C THR A 486 -8.25 -19.45 -12.63
N LEU A 487 -9.58 -19.45 -12.72
CA LEU A 487 -10.39 -18.25 -12.88
C LEU A 487 -10.16 -17.25 -11.73
N ALA A 488 -10.11 -17.73 -10.47
CA ALA A 488 -9.89 -16.89 -9.29
C ALA A 488 -8.51 -16.23 -9.35
N THR A 489 -7.50 -17.01 -9.73
CA THR A 489 -6.11 -16.55 -9.83
C THR A 489 -5.94 -15.51 -10.93
N LEU A 490 -6.54 -15.71 -12.10
CA LEU A 490 -6.49 -14.75 -13.20
C LEU A 490 -7.24 -13.45 -12.86
N LEU A 491 -8.40 -13.55 -12.22
CA LEU A 491 -9.17 -12.39 -11.78
C LEU A 491 -8.40 -11.57 -10.72
N ALA A 492 -7.71 -12.24 -9.79
CA ALA A 492 -6.87 -11.59 -8.79
C ALA A 492 -5.77 -10.72 -9.41
N VAL A 493 -5.09 -11.23 -10.45
CA VAL A 493 -4.08 -10.47 -11.20
C VAL A 493 -4.69 -9.23 -11.82
N LEU A 494 -5.82 -9.35 -12.51
CA LEU A 494 -6.49 -8.21 -13.15
C LEU A 494 -6.91 -7.13 -12.14
N LEU A 495 -7.51 -7.53 -11.02
CA LEU A 495 -7.97 -6.60 -9.99
C LEU A 495 -6.81 -5.96 -9.20
N SER A 496 -5.65 -6.63 -9.10
CA SER A 496 -4.47 -6.05 -8.44
C SER A 496 -3.93 -4.81 -9.14
N ILE A 497 -4.08 -4.69 -10.48
CA ILE A 497 -3.71 -3.49 -11.25
C ILE A 497 -4.47 -2.27 -10.70
N MET A 498 -5.76 -2.45 -10.42
CA MET A 498 -6.61 -1.42 -9.87
C MET A 498 -6.18 -1.03 -8.46
N GLY A 499 -5.88 -2.04 -7.63
CA GLY A 499 -5.40 -1.83 -6.26
C GLY A 499 -4.12 -0.99 -6.23
N VAL A 500 -3.14 -1.35 -7.05
CA VAL A 500 -1.86 -0.63 -7.20
C VAL A 500 -2.07 0.81 -7.63
N ARG A 501 -2.95 1.07 -8.62
CA ARG A 501 -3.23 2.43 -9.09
C ARG A 501 -3.90 3.29 -8.03
N ALA A 502 -4.93 2.75 -7.37
CA ALA A 502 -5.61 3.44 -6.27
C ALA A 502 -4.63 3.75 -5.13
N LEU A 503 -3.76 2.81 -4.79
CA LEU A 503 -2.71 2.97 -3.80
C LEU A 503 -1.70 4.06 -4.20
N GLY A 504 -1.26 4.08 -5.46
CA GLY A 504 -0.33 5.10 -5.97
C GLY A 504 -0.90 6.52 -5.96
N GLU A 505 -2.20 6.68 -6.21
CA GLU A 505 -2.88 7.98 -6.19
C GLU A 505 -3.29 8.43 -4.77
N THR A 506 -3.75 7.51 -3.91
CA THR A 506 -4.51 7.83 -2.69
C THR A 506 -3.93 7.26 -1.40
N ASP A 507 -2.84 6.49 -1.48
CA ASP A 507 -2.24 5.74 -0.36
C ASP A 507 -3.15 4.66 0.26
N LEU A 508 -4.29 4.39 -0.35
CA LEU A 508 -5.24 3.38 0.09
C LEU A 508 -5.33 2.28 -0.96
N ASN A 509 -4.98 1.06 -0.55
CA ASN A 509 -5.20 -0.13 -1.35
C ASN A 509 -6.62 -0.67 -1.05
N PRO A 510 -7.58 -0.61 -2.00
CA PRO A 510 -8.96 -1.04 -1.78
C PRO A 510 -9.12 -2.57 -1.79
N VAL A 511 -8.25 -3.28 -1.06
CA VAL A 511 -8.14 -4.74 -1.03
C VAL A 511 -9.48 -5.39 -0.66
N SER A 512 -10.16 -4.84 0.36
CA SER A 512 -11.48 -5.31 0.78
C SER A 512 -12.56 -5.14 -0.30
N GLY A 513 -12.49 -4.05 -1.08
CA GLY A 513 -13.43 -3.83 -2.18
C GLY A 513 -13.17 -4.76 -3.36
N ILE A 514 -11.90 -5.01 -3.67
CA ILE A 514 -11.46 -5.95 -4.70
C ILE A 514 -11.92 -7.38 -4.37
N SER A 515 -11.71 -7.84 -3.13
CA SER A 515 -12.09 -9.19 -2.75
C SER A 515 -13.61 -9.39 -2.75
N LYS A 516 -14.38 -8.39 -2.32
CA LYS A 516 -15.84 -8.42 -2.38
C LYS A 516 -16.39 -8.40 -3.80
N LEU A 517 -15.76 -7.66 -4.72
CA LEU A 517 -16.11 -7.74 -6.13
C LEU A 517 -15.87 -9.16 -6.64
N THR A 518 -14.74 -9.79 -6.28
CA THR A 518 -14.49 -11.20 -6.62
C THR A 518 -15.57 -12.12 -6.06
N GLN A 519 -16.00 -11.95 -4.80
CA GLN A 519 -17.09 -12.73 -4.23
C GLN A 519 -18.39 -12.57 -5.04
N LEU A 520 -18.72 -11.38 -5.52
CA LEU A 520 -19.89 -11.15 -6.39
C LEU A 520 -19.75 -11.79 -7.77
N LEU A 521 -18.55 -11.79 -8.36
CA LEU A 521 -18.31 -12.45 -9.64
C LEU A 521 -18.38 -13.97 -9.50
N PHE A 522 -17.89 -14.51 -8.38
CA PHE A 522 -17.88 -15.95 -8.13
C PHE A 522 -19.25 -16.54 -7.81
N SER A 523 -20.23 -15.75 -7.36
CA SER A 523 -21.60 -16.23 -7.25
C SER A 523 -22.23 -16.53 -8.61
N LEU A 524 -21.77 -15.88 -9.68
CA LEU A 524 -22.18 -16.21 -11.07
C LEU A 524 -21.48 -17.47 -11.58
N ALA A 525 -20.26 -17.73 -11.13
CA ALA A 525 -19.48 -18.91 -11.52
C ALA A 525 -19.86 -20.19 -10.75
N THR A 526 -20.43 -20.03 -9.55
CA THR A 526 -20.89 -21.15 -8.69
C THR A 526 -22.37 -20.99 -8.30
N PRO A 527 -23.29 -21.02 -9.28
CA PRO A 527 -24.72 -20.85 -9.01
C PRO A 527 -25.25 -22.00 -8.14
N ALA A 528 -26.19 -21.68 -7.25
CA ALA A 528 -26.80 -22.63 -6.32
C ALA A 528 -27.56 -23.80 -7.00
N SER A 529 -27.87 -23.68 -8.29
CA SER A 529 -28.53 -24.72 -9.09
C SER A 529 -27.62 -25.86 -9.54
N HIS A 530 -26.30 -25.66 -9.52
CA HIS A 530 -25.33 -26.65 -10.04
C HIS A 530 -24.27 -27.06 -9.03
N PHE A 531 -24.18 -26.33 -7.90
CA PHE A 531 -23.16 -26.56 -6.88
C PHE A 531 -23.82 -26.74 -5.52
N SER A 532 -23.26 -27.64 -4.71
CA SER A 532 -23.65 -27.76 -3.31
C SER A 532 -23.39 -26.45 -2.57
N ARG A 533 -24.14 -26.22 -1.50
CA ARG A 533 -24.02 -24.99 -0.70
C ARG A 533 -22.61 -24.83 -0.15
N ARG A 534 -22.02 -25.92 0.35
CA ARG A 534 -20.63 -25.92 0.81
C ARG A 534 -19.66 -25.53 -0.30
N THR A 535 -19.81 -26.13 -1.48
CA THR A 535 -18.92 -25.91 -2.61
C THR A 535 -18.97 -24.45 -3.08
N ALA A 536 -20.16 -23.89 -3.22
CA ALA A 536 -20.35 -22.49 -3.59
C ALA A 536 -19.74 -21.53 -2.54
N LEU A 537 -20.00 -21.77 -1.25
CA LEU A 537 -19.47 -20.94 -0.16
C LEU A 537 -17.94 -20.97 -0.06
N VAL A 538 -17.35 -22.17 -0.03
CA VAL A 538 -15.90 -22.33 0.09
C VAL A 538 -15.21 -21.76 -1.13
N THR A 539 -15.71 -22.03 -2.33
CA THR A 539 -15.14 -21.48 -3.57
C THR A 539 -15.20 -19.96 -3.60
N ASN A 540 -16.31 -19.37 -3.17
CA ASN A 540 -16.48 -17.92 -3.05
C ASN A 540 -15.46 -17.29 -2.10
N LEU A 541 -15.29 -17.88 -0.91
CA LEU A 541 -14.35 -17.42 0.10
C LEU A 541 -12.90 -17.49 -0.40
N LEU A 542 -12.51 -18.63 -0.98
CA LEU A 542 -11.16 -18.84 -1.50
C LEU A 542 -10.85 -17.89 -2.65
N ALA A 543 -11.78 -17.67 -3.57
CA ALA A 543 -11.58 -16.74 -4.68
C ALA A 543 -11.35 -15.30 -4.21
N GLY A 544 -12.14 -14.84 -3.24
CA GLY A 544 -11.93 -13.54 -2.63
C GLY A 544 -10.60 -13.45 -1.88
N ALA A 545 -10.18 -14.51 -1.17
CA ALA A 545 -8.89 -14.57 -0.47
C ALA A 545 -7.70 -14.42 -1.42
N VAL A 546 -7.73 -15.14 -2.56
CA VAL A 546 -6.69 -15.04 -3.60
C VAL A 546 -6.64 -13.61 -4.16
N SER A 547 -7.79 -13.00 -4.41
CA SER A 547 -7.86 -11.61 -4.89
C SER A 547 -7.32 -10.59 -3.89
N GLU A 548 -7.65 -10.76 -2.60
CA GLU A 548 -7.09 -9.96 -1.51
C GLU A 548 -5.56 -10.10 -1.45
N SER A 549 -5.06 -11.33 -1.47
CA SER A 549 -3.63 -11.63 -1.40
C SER A 549 -2.84 -11.00 -2.55
N GLY A 550 -3.33 -11.14 -3.78
CA GLY A 550 -2.70 -10.60 -4.98
C GLY A 550 -2.64 -9.06 -4.97
N ALA A 551 -3.77 -8.41 -4.63
CA ALA A 551 -3.84 -6.95 -4.56
C ALA A 551 -2.99 -6.39 -3.42
N LEU A 552 -2.96 -7.05 -2.25
CA LEU A 552 -2.14 -6.66 -1.11
C LEU A 552 -0.65 -6.71 -1.45
N GLN A 553 -0.16 -7.87 -1.91
CA GLN A 553 1.27 -8.06 -2.22
C GLN A 553 1.77 -7.15 -3.34
N ALA A 554 0.97 -6.99 -4.41
CA ALA A 554 1.34 -6.10 -5.50
C ALA A 554 1.41 -4.63 -5.00
N GLY A 555 0.47 -4.24 -4.15
CA GLY A 555 0.46 -2.92 -3.52
C GLY A 555 1.66 -2.67 -2.59
N ASP A 556 1.93 -3.60 -1.68
CA ASP A 556 3.06 -3.52 -0.73
C ASP A 556 4.40 -3.43 -1.50
N MET A 557 4.60 -4.29 -2.50
CA MET A 557 5.78 -4.25 -3.37
C MET A 557 5.92 -2.90 -4.09
N MET A 558 4.83 -2.27 -4.55
CA MET A 558 4.90 -0.95 -5.20
C MET A 558 5.30 0.17 -4.23
N GLN A 559 4.81 0.14 -2.98
CA GLN A 559 5.19 1.10 -1.95
C GLN A 559 6.68 0.97 -1.61
N ASP A 560 7.17 -0.26 -1.51
CA ASP A 560 8.58 -0.51 -1.27
C ASP A 560 9.44 -0.09 -2.48
N LEU A 561 9.05 -0.46 -3.70
CA LEU A 561 9.78 -0.06 -4.91
C LEU A 561 9.79 1.46 -5.10
N LYS A 562 8.74 2.18 -4.68
CA LYS A 562 8.79 3.65 -4.63
C LYS A 562 9.82 4.13 -3.63
N THR A 563 9.80 3.57 -2.41
CA THR A 563 10.75 3.92 -1.35
C THR A 563 12.19 3.77 -1.84
N GLY A 564 12.47 2.62 -2.46
CA GLY A 564 13.78 2.32 -3.00
C GLY A 564 14.18 3.18 -4.19
N HIS A 565 13.26 3.44 -5.12
CA HIS A 565 13.52 4.32 -6.26
C HIS A 565 13.93 5.74 -5.82
N LEU A 566 13.30 6.28 -4.77
CA LEU A 566 13.65 7.59 -4.20
C LEU A 566 14.98 7.63 -3.43
N LEU A 567 15.53 6.45 -3.10
CA LEU A 567 16.76 6.25 -2.34
C LEU A 567 17.89 5.60 -3.15
N GLY A 568 17.68 5.32 -4.44
CA GLY A 568 18.64 4.61 -5.28
C GLY A 568 18.84 3.13 -4.93
N ALA A 569 17.87 2.48 -4.26
CA ALA A 569 17.94 1.06 -3.94
C ALA A 569 17.61 0.19 -5.17
N SER A 570 18.31 -0.93 -5.32
CA SER A 570 18.09 -1.86 -6.43
C SER A 570 16.68 -2.50 -6.37
N PRO A 571 15.84 -2.34 -7.42
CA PRO A 571 14.55 -3.02 -7.51
C PRO A 571 14.66 -4.54 -7.43
N LYS A 572 15.73 -5.11 -8.00
CA LYS A 572 16.03 -6.54 -7.93
C LYS A 572 16.28 -7.03 -6.51
N ALA A 573 17.02 -6.27 -5.69
CA ALA A 573 17.26 -6.64 -4.30
C ALA A 573 15.95 -6.66 -3.49
N GLN A 574 15.10 -5.66 -3.68
CA GLN A 574 13.79 -5.60 -3.03
C GLN A 574 12.86 -6.73 -3.48
N PHE A 575 12.85 -7.04 -4.77
CA PHE A 575 12.09 -8.18 -5.30
C PHE A 575 12.47 -9.50 -4.63
N TYR A 576 13.75 -9.84 -4.57
CA TYR A 576 14.18 -11.06 -3.89
C TYR A 576 13.95 -11.01 -2.38
N GLY A 577 14.14 -9.84 -1.75
CA GLY A 577 13.80 -9.63 -0.34
C GLY A 577 12.34 -9.94 -0.05
N GLN A 578 11.42 -9.44 -0.87
CA GLN A 578 9.98 -9.71 -0.73
C GLN A 578 9.65 -11.17 -0.98
N ILE A 579 10.23 -11.83 -1.98
CA ILE A 579 10.00 -13.25 -2.24
C ILE A 579 10.41 -14.09 -1.03
N ILE A 580 11.61 -13.86 -0.49
CA ILE A 580 12.11 -14.58 0.69
C ILE A 580 11.23 -14.27 1.91
N GLY A 581 10.93 -12.99 2.15
CA GLY A 581 10.08 -12.57 3.26
C GLY A 581 8.66 -13.15 3.18
N SER A 582 8.07 -13.22 1.99
CA SER A 582 6.73 -13.80 1.79
C SER A 582 6.72 -15.31 2.02
N LEU A 583 7.76 -16.04 1.56
CA LEU A 583 7.90 -17.48 1.80
C LEU A 583 8.07 -17.79 3.29
N VAL A 584 8.97 -17.08 3.97
CA VAL A 584 9.17 -17.24 5.43
C VAL A 584 7.91 -16.83 6.17
N GLY A 585 7.31 -15.71 5.79
CA GLY A 585 6.07 -15.19 6.37
C GLY A 585 4.88 -16.12 6.20
N ALA A 586 4.75 -16.83 5.08
CA ALA A 586 3.69 -17.80 4.84
C ALA A 586 3.76 -18.98 5.83
N VAL A 587 4.96 -19.54 6.02
CA VAL A 587 5.19 -20.63 6.99
C VAL A 587 5.02 -20.12 8.42
N LEU A 588 5.62 -18.97 8.74
CA LEU A 588 5.57 -18.39 10.08
C LEU A 588 4.15 -17.98 10.47
N SER A 589 3.40 -17.30 9.60
CA SER A 589 2.02 -16.89 9.87
C SER A 589 1.12 -18.10 10.11
N THR A 590 1.35 -19.21 9.40
CA THR A 590 0.65 -20.47 9.67
C THR A 590 0.94 -20.99 11.08
N ALA A 591 2.21 -21.00 11.50
CA ALA A 591 2.61 -21.44 12.84
C ALA A 591 2.03 -20.54 13.93
N VAL A 592 2.13 -19.21 13.75
CA VAL A 592 1.59 -18.21 14.69
C VAL A 592 0.07 -18.33 14.78
N TYR A 593 -0.64 -18.41 13.66
CA TYR A 593 -2.09 -18.64 13.64
C TYR A 593 -2.48 -19.90 14.42
N LYS A 594 -1.86 -21.05 14.13
CA LYS A 594 -2.13 -22.31 14.85
C LYS A 594 -1.80 -22.21 16.33
N LEU A 595 -0.76 -21.46 16.71
CA LEU A 595 -0.43 -21.24 18.12
C LEU A 595 -1.54 -20.47 18.83
N TYR A 596 -2.04 -19.38 18.23
CA TYR A 596 -3.15 -18.60 18.82
C TYR A 596 -4.43 -19.42 18.97
N VAL A 597 -4.89 -20.10 17.91
CA VAL A 597 -6.15 -20.87 17.96
C VAL A 597 -6.08 -22.16 18.79
N ASN A 598 -4.86 -22.64 19.12
CA ASN A 598 -4.68 -23.77 20.03
C ASN A 598 -4.65 -23.34 21.51
N VAL A 599 -4.18 -22.12 21.80
CA VAL A 599 -4.07 -21.60 23.18
C VAL A 599 -5.35 -20.88 23.60
N TYR A 600 -5.98 -20.15 22.68
CA TYR A 600 -7.19 -19.37 22.93
C TYR A 600 -8.40 -19.97 22.22
N GLU A 601 -9.58 -19.76 22.82
CA GLU A 601 -10.84 -20.07 22.18
C GLU A 601 -11.13 -19.06 21.05
N VAL A 602 -11.36 -19.57 19.84
CA VAL A 602 -11.65 -18.77 18.65
C VAL A 602 -12.85 -19.39 17.92
N PRO A 603 -13.96 -18.64 17.71
CA PRO A 603 -14.23 -17.31 18.23
C PRO A 603 -14.47 -17.30 19.74
N GLY A 604 -13.97 -16.27 20.44
CA GLY A 604 -14.15 -16.09 21.88
C GLY A 604 -14.22 -14.62 22.28
N GLU A 605 -14.27 -14.32 23.58
CA GLU A 605 -14.35 -12.93 24.07
C GLU A 605 -13.11 -12.10 23.70
N MET A 606 -11.92 -12.70 23.81
CA MET A 606 -10.66 -12.05 23.43
C MET A 606 -10.46 -11.98 21.91
N PHE A 607 -10.79 -13.06 21.18
CA PHE A 607 -10.61 -13.15 19.73
C PHE A 607 -11.94 -13.39 19.03
N GLN A 608 -12.64 -12.30 18.73
CA GLN A 608 -13.97 -12.37 18.12
C GLN A 608 -13.96 -12.70 16.64
N THR A 609 -12.83 -12.49 15.93
CA THR A 609 -12.67 -12.69 14.48
C THR A 609 -13.74 -11.98 13.63
N PRO A 610 -13.99 -10.67 13.84
CA PRO A 610 -15.08 -9.95 13.17
C PRO A 610 -14.98 -10.00 11.64
N THR A 611 -13.75 -9.99 11.11
CA THR A 611 -13.50 -10.10 9.66
C THR A 611 -13.99 -11.43 9.10
N ALA A 612 -13.84 -12.54 9.83
CA ALA A 612 -14.32 -13.85 9.40
C ALA A 612 -15.85 -13.87 9.20
N TYR A 613 -16.60 -13.20 10.09
CA TYR A 613 -18.04 -13.02 9.95
C TYR A 613 -18.40 -12.20 8.70
N VAL A 614 -17.66 -11.11 8.44
CA VAL A 614 -17.83 -10.29 7.23
C VAL A 614 -17.63 -11.12 5.96
N TRP A 615 -16.62 -11.99 5.95
CA TRP A 615 -16.32 -12.88 4.82
C TRP A 615 -17.44 -13.91 4.58
N ILE A 616 -17.80 -14.67 5.62
CA ILE A 616 -18.80 -15.75 5.48
C ILE A 616 -20.20 -15.19 5.20
N PHE A 617 -20.60 -14.08 5.82
CA PHE A 617 -21.89 -13.45 5.53
C PHE A 617 -21.96 -12.89 4.12
N THR A 618 -20.86 -12.34 3.60
CA THR A 618 -20.82 -11.93 2.18
C THR A 618 -20.98 -13.15 1.27
N ALA A 619 -20.27 -14.25 1.54
CA ALA A 619 -20.41 -15.48 0.77
C ALA A 619 -21.85 -16.02 0.82
N ARG A 620 -22.46 -16.09 2.01
CA ARG A 620 -23.85 -16.54 2.22
C ARG A 620 -24.87 -15.66 1.50
N LEU A 621 -24.66 -14.34 1.49
CA LEU A 621 -25.51 -13.39 0.80
C LEU A 621 -25.59 -13.71 -0.69
N VAL A 622 -24.42 -13.87 -1.30
CA VAL A 622 -24.31 -14.00 -2.76
C VAL A 622 -24.66 -15.41 -3.24
N THR A 623 -24.59 -16.42 -2.36
CA THR A 623 -25.07 -17.78 -2.63
C THR A 623 -26.55 -18.00 -2.27
N GLY A 624 -27.29 -16.94 -1.91
CA GLY A 624 -28.75 -17.00 -1.75
C GLY A 624 -29.27 -17.51 -0.40
N GLN A 625 -28.48 -17.47 0.68
CA GLN A 625 -29.03 -17.73 2.02
C GLN A 625 -29.89 -16.55 2.48
N GLY A 626 -31.07 -16.86 3.04
CA GLY A 626 -32.03 -15.86 3.48
C GLY A 626 -31.47 -14.90 4.54
N LEU A 627 -31.77 -13.61 4.37
CA LEU A 627 -31.43 -12.55 5.31
C LEU A 627 -32.30 -12.62 6.57
N PRO A 628 -31.80 -12.19 7.74
CA PRO A 628 -32.63 -12.01 8.93
C PRO A 628 -33.81 -11.07 8.65
N LYS A 629 -34.87 -11.21 9.46
CA LYS A 629 -36.08 -10.39 9.33
C LYS A 629 -35.73 -8.90 9.27
N MET A 630 -36.26 -8.21 8.27
CA MET A 630 -36.03 -6.78 7.97
C MET A 630 -34.58 -6.36 7.64
N ALA A 631 -33.59 -7.25 7.75
CA ALA A 631 -32.20 -6.92 7.43
C ALA A 631 -32.05 -6.55 5.95
N GLY A 632 -32.78 -7.23 5.05
CA GLY A 632 -32.78 -6.93 3.61
C GLY A 632 -33.26 -5.51 3.28
N GLN A 633 -34.43 -5.09 3.76
CA GLN A 633 -34.91 -3.74 3.47
C GLN A 633 -33.97 -2.66 4.00
N VAL A 634 -33.50 -2.79 5.24
CA VAL A 634 -32.61 -1.79 5.86
C VAL A 634 -31.25 -1.77 5.16
N SER A 635 -30.72 -2.93 4.78
CA SER A 635 -29.47 -3.05 4.02
C SER A 635 -29.58 -2.44 2.62
N CYS A 636 -30.70 -2.65 1.92
CA CYS A 636 -30.94 -2.00 0.62
C CYS A 636 -30.99 -0.48 0.75
N ILE A 637 -31.70 0.05 1.76
CA ILE A 637 -31.77 1.49 2.02
C ILE A 637 -30.36 2.02 2.33
N ALA A 638 -29.64 1.37 3.24
CA ALA A 638 -28.28 1.77 3.60
C ALA A 638 -27.33 1.74 2.40
N GLY A 639 -27.40 0.70 1.56
CA GLY A 639 -26.63 0.58 0.33
C GLY A 639 -26.92 1.69 -0.68
N ILE A 640 -28.18 2.06 -0.90
CA ILE A 640 -28.56 3.17 -1.80
C ILE A 640 -28.06 4.50 -1.25
N VAL A 641 -28.29 4.76 0.04
CA VAL A 641 -27.83 5.98 0.71
C VAL A 641 -26.31 6.09 0.59
N TRP A 642 -25.58 5.00 0.84
CA TRP A 642 -24.14 5.04 0.78
C TRP A 642 -23.58 5.12 -0.62
N ALA A 643 -24.19 4.42 -1.59
CA ALA A 643 -23.83 4.60 -2.99
C ALA A 643 -23.96 6.07 -3.41
N PHE A 644 -25.06 6.74 -3.03
CA PHE A 644 -25.25 8.16 -3.29
C PHE A 644 -24.20 9.03 -2.57
N LEU A 645 -23.94 8.81 -1.27
CA LEU A 645 -22.93 9.56 -0.52
C LEU A 645 -21.52 9.37 -1.10
N THR A 646 -21.17 8.17 -1.52
CA THR A 646 -19.88 7.87 -2.16
C THR A 646 -19.79 8.53 -3.52
N ILE A 647 -20.84 8.49 -4.35
CA ILE A 647 -20.90 9.24 -5.61
C ILE A 647 -20.74 10.74 -5.35
N LEU A 648 -21.45 11.29 -4.37
CA LEU A 648 -21.38 12.70 -4.00
C LEU A 648 -19.97 13.07 -3.53
N ARG A 649 -19.34 12.22 -2.72
CA ARG A 649 -17.94 12.37 -2.28
C ARG A 649 -16.97 12.30 -3.45
N ILE A 650 -17.18 11.42 -4.43
CA ILE A 650 -16.34 11.34 -5.63
C ILE A 650 -16.55 12.56 -6.52
N ALA A 651 -17.79 12.97 -6.76
CA ALA A 651 -18.14 14.14 -7.56
C ALA A 651 -17.58 15.42 -6.96
N ALA A 652 -17.64 15.56 -5.63
CA ALA A 652 -16.99 16.65 -4.89
C ALA A 652 -15.47 16.66 -5.02
N ALA A 653 -14.85 15.57 -5.48
CA ALA A 653 -13.40 15.47 -5.71
C ALA A 653 -13.04 15.95 -7.10
N SER A 654 -14.02 15.96 -8.01
CA SER A 654 -13.83 16.32 -9.39
C SER A 654 -13.45 17.80 -9.51
N PRO A 655 -12.53 18.16 -10.43
CA PRO A 655 -12.19 19.55 -10.72
C PRO A 655 -13.42 20.43 -11.00
N SER A 656 -14.50 19.85 -11.52
CA SER A 656 -15.75 20.54 -11.82
C SER A 656 -16.44 21.17 -10.60
N PHE A 657 -16.23 20.62 -9.40
CA PHE A 657 -16.78 21.15 -8.14
C PHE A 657 -15.74 21.92 -7.31
N ALA A 658 -14.49 21.96 -7.75
CA ALA A 658 -13.44 22.70 -7.06
C ALA A 658 -13.65 24.21 -7.27
N ARG A 659 -13.74 24.95 -6.16
CA ARG A 659 -13.66 26.42 -6.17
C ARG A 659 -12.24 26.81 -5.74
N ASN A 660 -11.55 27.61 -6.55
CA ASN A 660 -10.16 28.04 -6.30
C ASN A 660 -9.16 26.87 -6.09
N GLY A 661 -9.31 25.78 -6.86
CA GLY A 661 -8.43 24.61 -6.78
C GLY A 661 -8.57 23.77 -5.51
N LYS A 662 -9.47 24.13 -4.59
CA LYS A 662 -9.76 23.37 -3.37
C LYS A 662 -11.12 22.68 -3.48
N PRO A 663 -11.24 21.43 -3.01
CA PRO A 663 -12.53 20.76 -2.94
C PRO A 663 -13.47 21.52 -1.98
N PRO A 664 -14.79 21.40 -2.16
CA PRO A 664 -15.76 22.10 -1.32
C PRO A 664 -15.67 21.66 0.15
N VAL A 665 -15.85 22.61 1.08
CA VAL A 665 -15.69 22.38 2.53
C VAL A 665 -16.64 21.30 3.06
N TRP A 666 -17.85 21.18 2.50
CA TRP A 666 -18.83 20.16 2.88
C TRP A 666 -18.38 18.73 2.54
N ARG A 667 -17.42 18.54 1.62
CA ARG A 667 -16.84 17.22 1.33
C ARG A 667 -16.27 16.56 2.58
N ALA A 668 -15.66 17.36 3.46
CA ALA A 668 -15.06 16.86 4.70
C ALA A 668 -16.08 16.30 5.69
N TRP A 669 -17.36 16.63 5.51
CA TRP A 669 -18.46 16.16 6.35
C TRP A 669 -19.11 14.87 5.83
N ILE A 670 -18.78 14.43 4.61
CA ILE A 670 -19.32 13.19 4.06
C ILE A 670 -18.47 12.01 4.53
N PRO A 671 -19.03 11.11 5.34
CA PRO A 671 -18.28 9.98 5.88
C PRO A 671 -17.93 8.97 4.79
N GLY A 672 -16.75 8.35 4.92
CA GLY A 672 -16.34 7.24 4.06
C GLY A 672 -17.06 5.94 4.44
N GLY A 673 -17.60 5.21 3.45
CA GLY A 673 -18.42 4.03 3.72
C GLY A 673 -17.69 2.87 4.36
N ILE A 674 -16.49 2.54 3.89
CA ILE A 674 -15.68 1.49 4.53
C ILE A 674 -15.45 1.79 6.01
N ALA A 675 -15.08 3.03 6.36
CA ALA A 675 -14.83 3.40 7.76
C ALA A 675 -16.10 3.31 8.63
N VAL A 676 -17.24 3.78 8.12
CA VAL A 676 -18.53 3.63 8.82
C VAL A 676 -18.91 2.17 8.98
N ALA A 677 -18.77 1.36 7.94
CA ALA A 677 -19.05 -0.07 7.99
C ALA A 677 -18.20 -0.78 9.06
N VAL A 678 -16.90 -0.48 9.12
CA VAL A 678 -15.99 -0.99 10.16
C VAL A 678 -16.47 -0.59 11.56
N GLY A 679 -16.91 0.65 11.75
CA GLY A 679 -17.49 1.10 13.00
C GLY A 679 -18.79 0.39 13.41
N ILE A 680 -19.61 -0.04 12.44
CA ILE A 680 -20.86 -0.77 12.70
C ILE A 680 -20.59 -2.21 13.14
N PHE A 681 -19.63 -2.92 12.52
CA PHE A 681 -19.39 -4.32 12.84
C PHE A 681 -18.41 -4.53 14.01
N ASN A 682 -17.49 -3.59 14.24
CA ASN A 682 -16.62 -3.63 15.42
C ASN A 682 -17.38 -3.15 16.65
N GLU A 683 -17.07 -3.74 17.80
CA GLU A 683 -17.64 -3.29 19.06
C GLU A 683 -17.24 -1.84 19.41
N PRO A 684 -18.08 -1.11 20.17
CA PRO A 684 -17.77 0.24 20.60
C PRO A 684 -16.44 0.34 21.37
N SER A 685 -16.09 -0.69 22.14
CA SER A 685 -14.87 -0.80 22.93
C SER A 685 -13.59 -0.49 22.15
N PHE A 686 -13.44 -1.10 20.97
CA PHE A 686 -12.30 -0.91 20.09
C PHE A 686 -12.37 0.43 19.35
N THR A 687 -13.57 0.80 18.91
CA THR A 687 -13.78 2.00 18.09
C THR A 687 -13.53 3.29 18.86
N LEU A 688 -13.90 3.33 20.14
CA LEU A 688 -13.69 4.49 21.00
C LEU A 688 -12.21 4.73 21.29
N ALA A 689 -11.43 3.67 21.56
CA ALA A 689 -9.99 3.81 21.74
C ALA A 689 -9.29 4.33 20.47
N ARG A 690 -9.69 3.87 19.29
CA ARG A 690 -9.22 4.41 18.01
C ARG A 690 -9.64 5.86 17.80
N ALA A 691 -10.87 6.23 18.18
CA ALA A 691 -11.33 7.61 18.12
C ALA A 691 -10.47 8.55 18.98
N ILE A 692 -10.07 8.12 20.18
CA ILE A 692 -9.11 8.85 21.03
C ILE A 692 -7.78 9.04 20.28
N GLY A 693 -7.24 7.99 19.68
CA GLY A 693 -6.03 8.06 18.85
C GLY A 693 -6.15 9.06 17.69
N GLY A 694 -7.28 9.04 16.97
CA GLY A 694 -7.57 9.99 15.91
C GLY A 694 -7.63 11.44 16.40
N ILE A 695 -8.22 11.68 17.57
CA ILE A 695 -8.26 13.01 18.20
C ILE A 695 -6.86 13.48 18.57
N ILE A 696 -6.00 12.60 19.10
CA ILE A 696 -4.59 12.91 19.40
C ILE A 696 -3.86 13.31 18.12
N ALA A 697 -4.04 12.56 17.04
CA ALA A 697 -3.44 12.87 15.74
C ALA A 697 -3.93 14.24 15.19
N TRP A 698 -5.23 14.53 15.31
CA TRP A 698 -5.79 15.83 14.92
C TRP A 698 -5.22 16.98 15.76
N TRP A 699 -5.19 16.83 17.08
CA TRP A 699 -4.65 17.83 17.99
C TRP A 699 -3.18 18.11 17.69
N TRP A 700 -2.39 17.05 17.46
CA TRP A 700 -0.99 17.19 17.10
C TRP A 700 -0.80 17.93 15.78
N ALA A 701 -1.57 17.57 14.74
CA ALA A 701 -1.51 18.22 13.45
C ALA A 701 -1.86 19.71 13.54
N ARG A 702 -2.88 20.07 14.33
CA ARG A 702 -3.31 21.46 14.50
C ARG A 702 -2.26 22.31 15.21
N LYS A 703 -1.69 21.81 16.32
CA LYS A 703 -0.65 22.51 17.08
C LYS A 703 0.59 22.82 16.24
N HIS A 704 1.00 21.89 15.37
CA HIS A 704 2.15 22.08 14.49
C HIS A 704 1.82 22.86 13.21
N SER A 705 0.53 22.99 12.85
CA SER A 705 0.06 23.87 11.78
C SER A 705 -0.05 25.33 12.24
N GLU A 706 -0.44 25.62 13.48
CA GLU A 706 -0.52 26.99 14.01
C GLU A 706 0.87 27.62 14.16
N SER A 707 1.90 26.84 14.52
CA SER A 707 3.30 27.29 14.51
C SER A 707 3.80 27.72 13.11
N LYS A 708 3.17 27.25 12.01
CA LYS A 708 3.45 27.75 10.65
C LYS A 708 2.88 29.15 10.41
N ALA A 709 1.68 29.44 10.93
CA ALA A 709 1.03 30.74 10.76
C ALA A 709 1.77 31.83 11.55
N ASP A 710 2.15 31.55 12.79
CA ASP A 710 2.87 32.53 13.63
C ASP A 710 4.25 32.88 13.08
N LYS A 711 4.95 31.92 12.46
CA LYS A 711 6.25 32.17 11.81
C LYS A 711 6.13 32.92 10.48
N GLN A 712 5.07 32.69 9.70
CA GLN A 712 4.81 33.46 8.49
C GLN A 712 4.38 34.91 8.80
N VAL A 713 3.59 35.11 9.86
CA VAL A 713 3.20 36.46 10.32
C VAL A 713 4.37 37.21 10.94
N ALA A 714 5.26 36.53 11.67
CA ALA A 714 6.48 37.14 12.22
C ALA A 714 7.46 37.60 11.12
N ASN A 715 7.62 36.83 10.04
CA ASN A 715 8.45 37.24 8.90
C ASN A 715 7.78 38.28 7.98
N GLY A 716 6.44 38.35 7.95
CA GLY A 716 5.70 39.35 7.17
C GLY A 716 5.64 40.75 7.81
N ASN A 717 5.89 40.87 9.12
CA ASN A 717 5.85 42.14 9.83
C ASN A 717 7.22 42.83 9.95
N ALA A 718 8.31 42.20 9.53
CA ALA A 718 9.67 42.75 9.64
C ALA A 718 10.07 43.68 8.48
N THR A 719 9.23 43.86 7.44
CA THR A 719 9.57 44.64 6.24
C THR A 719 8.82 45.97 6.10
N ASN A 720 8.01 46.39 7.09
CA ASN A 720 7.33 47.69 7.05
C ASN A 720 7.89 48.69 8.07
N MET A 721 9.13 49.13 7.85
CA MET A 721 9.62 50.44 8.27
C MET A 721 10.90 50.78 7.48
N GLY A 722 10.76 51.56 6.39
CA GLY A 722 11.91 52.09 5.65
C GLY A 722 11.67 52.36 4.17
N SER A 723 11.07 53.51 3.87
CA SER A 723 11.19 54.37 2.68
C SER A 723 11.76 53.86 1.32
N SER A 724 10.98 54.18 0.28
CA SER A 724 11.35 54.64 -1.09
C SER A 724 11.90 53.67 -2.14
N ILE A 725 11.06 53.45 -3.16
CA ILE A 725 11.27 53.42 -4.63
C ILE A 725 12.59 52.85 -5.18
N GLU A 726 12.41 51.95 -6.17
CA GLU A 726 13.37 51.33 -7.09
C GLU A 726 14.12 50.09 -6.56
N THR A 727 13.62 48.89 -6.92
CA THR A 727 14.28 47.96 -7.88
C THR A 727 13.48 46.65 -7.87
N GLU A 728 12.63 46.44 -8.88
CA GLU A 728 12.14 45.11 -9.24
C GLU A 728 13.29 44.30 -9.84
N LEU A 729 13.32 42.99 -9.56
CA LEU A 729 14.19 41.91 -10.06
C LEU A 729 15.13 41.27 -9.01
N GLN A 730 14.56 40.66 -7.96
CA GLN A 730 15.16 39.50 -7.27
C GLN A 730 14.15 38.90 -6.27
N ASP A 731 13.19 38.09 -6.73
CA ASP A 731 12.24 37.42 -5.82
C ASP A 731 11.92 35.96 -6.19
N GLY A 732 12.78 35.34 -7.01
CA GLY A 732 12.59 33.96 -7.50
C GLY A 732 13.22 32.85 -6.65
N GLN A 733 14.22 33.16 -5.80
CA GLN A 733 15.04 32.13 -5.13
C GLN A 733 14.84 32.00 -3.61
N ILE A 734 14.26 32.99 -2.91
CA ILE A 734 14.09 32.94 -1.44
C ILE A 734 12.79 32.21 -1.03
N SER A 735 11.82 32.11 -1.95
CA SER A 735 10.52 31.47 -1.73
C SER A 735 10.59 29.92 -1.72
N SER A 736 11.44 29.31 -2.56
CA SER A 736 11.54 27.85 -2.69
C SER A 736 12.19 27.19 -1.47
N THR A 737 13.31 27.75 -0.96
CA THR A 737 14.04 27.20 0.20
C THR A 737 13.22 27.24 1.49
N THR A 738 12.41 28.29 1.67
CA THR A 738 11.55 28.43 2.86
C THR A 738 10.35 27.46 2.83
N ALA A 739 9.80 27.18 1.64
CA ALA A 739 8.72 26.22 1.46
C ALA A 739 9.20 24.77 1.66
N GLU A 740 10.41 24.46 1.19
CA GLU A 740 11.04 23.14 1.32
C GLU A 740 11.36 22.81 2.79
N GLN A 741 11.97 23.75 3.52
CA GLN A 741 12.23 23.62 4.96
C GLN A 741 10.94 23.53 5.79
N ALA A 742 9.86 24.19 5.37
CA ALA A 742 8.55 24.11 6.02
C ALA A 742 7.79 22.81 5.72
N SER A 743 8.08 22.16 4.58
CA SER A 743 7.60 20.81 4.26
C SER A 743 8.34 19.79 5.12
N GLU A 744 9.66 19.88 5.18
CA GLU A 744 10.52 18.95 5.91
C GLU A 744 10.22 18.92 7.41
N LYS A 745 9.97 20.08 8.03
CA LYS A 745 9.53 20.16 9.44
C LYS A 745 8.13 19.57 9.67
N ALA A 746 7.23 19.67 8.69
CA ALA A 746 5.89 19.08 8.79
C ALA A 746 5.93 17.56 8.66
N ASP A 747 6.77 17.06 7.75
CA ASP A 747 7.01 15.63 7.58
C ASP A 747 7.74 15.04 8.80
N ALA A 748 8.66 15.78 9.41
CA ALA A 748 9.29 15.41 10.68
C ALA A 748 8.29 15.33 11.84
N ALA A 749 7.38 16.29 11.97
CA ALA A 749 6.34 16.29 13.00
C ALA A 749 5.32 15.15 12.80
N SER A 750 4.96 14.84 11.55
CA SER A 750 4.12 13.69 11.19
C SER A 750 4.81 12.37 11.54
N SER A 751 6.10 12.23 11.16
CA SER A 751 6.89 11.03 11.47
C SER A 751 7.00 10.76 12.97
N THR A 752 7.07 11.80 13.80
CA THR A 752 7.19 11.66 15.26
C THR A 752 5.96 11.01 15.89
N VAL A 753 4.76 11.41 15.44
CA VAL A 753 3.50 10.83 15.92
C VAL A 753 3.29 9.41 15.40
N VAL A 754 3.71 9.13 14.17
CA VAL A 754 3.72 7.77 13.63
C VAL A 754 4.65 6.87 14.44
N VAL A 755 5.83 7.35 14.82
CA VAL A 755 6.78 6.61 15.67
C VAL A 755 6.19 6.33 17.06
N LEU A 756 5.54 7.31 17.68
CA LEU A 756 4.81 7.12 18.94
C LEU A 756 3.79 5.98 18.83
N ALA A 757 2.89 6.07 17.84
CA ALA A 757 1.84 5.10 17.60
C ALA A 757 2.38 3.69 17.34
N SER A 758 3.48 3.61 16.60
CA SER A 758 4.10 2.34 16.25
C SER A 758 4.72 1.66 17.46
N GLY A 759 5.36 2.42 18.36
CA GLY A 759 5.83 1.87 19.62
C GLY A 759 4.68 1.37 20.49
N LEU A 760 3.53 2.06 20.53
CA LEU A 760 2.35 1.57 21.24
C LEU A 760 1.84 0.23 20.68
N ILE A 761 1.73 0.12 19.36
CA ILE A 761 1.25 -1.11 18.71
C ILE A 761 2.25 -2.25 18.90
N LEU A 762 3.54 -2.00 18.70
CA LEU A 762 4.58 -3.00 18.84
C LEU A 762 4.76 -3.46 20.29
N GLY A 763 4.60 -2.56 21.26
CA GLY A 763 4.68 -2.89 22.70
C GLY A 763 3.65 -3.93 23.10
N GLU A 764 2.39 -3.70 22.76
CA GLU A 764 1.31 -4.66 23.00
C GLU A 764 1.45 -5.91 22.13
N GLY A 765 1.79 -5.74 20.85
CA GLY A 765 2.01 -6.84 19.91
C GLY A 765 3.10 -7.81 20.38
N ILE A 766 4.24 -7.33 20.87
CA ILE A 766 5.30 -8.18 21.43
C ILE A 766 4.88 -8.76 22.78
N MET A 767 4.25 -7.98 23.65
CA MET A 767 3.77 -8.52 24.93
C MET A 767 2.61 -9.52 24.79
N SER A 768 1.89 -9.51 23.68
CA SER A 768 0.93 -10.56 23.34
C SER A 768 1.60 -11.95 23.24
N ILE A 769 2.87 -12.01 22.84
CA ILE A 769 3.66 -13.26 22.82
C ILE A 769 3.90 -13.75 24.24
N VAL A 770 4.23 -12.83 25.16
CA VAL A 770 4.38 -13.17 26.58
C VAL A 770 3.06 -13.64 27.17
N ASN A 771 1.96 -12.92 26.89
CA ASN A 771 0.62 -13.32 27.33
C ASN A 771 0.22 -14.70 26.77
N LEU A 772 0.56 -14.99 25.52
CA LEU A 772 0.36 -16.30 24.88
C LEU A 772 1.15 -17.41 25.60
N LEU A 773 2.40 -17.15 25.99
CA LEU A 773 3.20 -18.09 26.78
C LEU A 773 2.61 -18.30 28.19
N LEU A 774 2.17 -17.23 28.86
CA LEU A 774 1.51 -17.30 30.16
C LEU A 774 0.19 -18.09 30.08
N ALA A 775 -0.63 -17.82 29.07
CA ALA A 775 -1.88 -18.54 28.81
C ALA A 775 -1.62 -20.02 28.50
N SER A 776 -0.60 -20.33 27.68
CA SER A 776 -0.18 -21.70 27.41
C SER A 776 0.29 -22.42 28.68
N GLY A 777 1.00 -21.72 29.56
CA GLY A 777 1.40 -22.20 30.89
C GLY A 777 0.26 -22.25 31.92
N ARG A 778 -0.98 -21.89 31.54
CA ARG A 778 -2.17 -21.81 32.41
C ARG A 778 -1.93 -20.97 33.67
N VAL A 779 -1.17 -19.89 33.54
CA VAL A 779 -0.94 -18.95 34.63
C VAL A 779 -2.28 -18.27 34.98
N PRO A 780 -2.71 -18.29 36.25
CA PRO A 780 -3.99 -17.70 36.64
C PRO A 780 -3.96 -16.16 36.52
N HIS A 781 -5.12 -15.59 36.20
CA HIS A 781 -5.39 -14.15 36.18
C HIS A 781 -6.66 -13.85 37.01
N LEU A 782 -6.83 -12.59 37.43
CA LEU A 782 -7.88 -12.14 38.37
C LEU A 782 -9.28 -12.13 37.77
#